data_AF-A0A8B8VP49-F1
#
_entry.id   AF-A0A8B8VP49-F1
#
_cell.length_a   1.000
_cell.length_b   1.000
_cell.length_c   1.000
_cell.angle_alpha   90.00
_cell.angle_beta   90.00
_cell.angle_gamma   90.00
#
_symmetry.space_group_name_H-M   'P 1'
#
loop_
_entity.id
_entity.type
_entity.pdbx_description
1 polymer ?
#
loop_
_entity_poly.entity_id
_entity_poly.type
_entity_poly.pdbx_seq_one_letter_code
_entity_poly.pdbx_strand_id
1 'polypeptide(L)'
;MSDESRGDGRAESARDLEKQLRLRVCVLSELQKTERDYVGTLEFLVSAFLHRMNQCAASKLDKNVTEETVKMLFSNIEDILAVHKEFLKVVEECLHPEPNAQQEVGTCFLHFKDKFRIYDEYCSNHEKAQKLLFELNKIRTIRTFLLNCMLLGGRKNTDVPLEGYLVTPIQRICKYPLLLKELLKRTPRKHSDYAAVMEALQAMKAVCSNINEAKRQMEKLEVLEEWQSHIEGWEGSNITDACTEMLMCGVLLKISSGNIQERVFFLFDNLLVYCKRKHRRLKNSKASTDGHRYVFRGRINTEVMEVENVDDGTADFHSSGHIVVNGWKIHNTAKNKWFVCMAKTPEEKHEWFEAILKERERRKGLKLGMEQDTWVMISEQGEKLYKMMCKQGNLIKDRKRKLTTFPKCFLGSEFVSWLLEIGEIHRPEEGVHLGQALLENGIIHHVTDKHQFKPEQMLYRFRYDDGTFYPRSEMQDVISKGVRLYCRLHSLFTPVIRDKDYHLRTYKSVVMANKLIDWLIAQGDCRTREEAMIFGVGLCDNGFMHHVLEKSEFKDEPLLFRFFADEEMEGSNMKHRLMKHDLKVVENVIAKSLLIKSNEGSYGFGLEDKNKVPIIKLVEKGSNAEMAGMEVGKKIFAINGDLVFMRPFNEVDCFLKSCLNSRKPLRVLVSTKPRETVKIPDSAEGLGFQIRGYGPSVVHAVGRGTVAAAAGLHPGQCIIKVNGINVSKETHASVIAHVTACRKYRRPTKQDSIQWVYNSIESAQEDLQKSNSKPPGDEAGDAFDCKVEEVIDKFNTMAIIDGKKEHVSLTVDNVHLEYGVVYEYDSTAGIKCNVVEKMIEPKGFFSLTAKILEALAKSDDHFVQNCTSLNSLNEVIPSDLQSKFSAVCNEKIERICQRISSYKKFSRVLKNRAWPTFKQAKSKISPLHSSDFCPTNCHVNVMEVSYPKTSAYLGSAFGVQLDSRKHNSHDKENKSEQGKLSPMVYIQHTITTMAAPSGLSLGQQDGHGLRYLLKEDDLETQDIYQKLLGKLQTALKEVEMCVCQTDDLLSSITYSPKLERKTSESIVPTDSDNEKGERNSKRVCFNVAGDEQEDSGHDTISNRDSYSDCNSNRNSITSFTSICSSQCSSYFHSDEMDSGGFHYQSPERPSCCEGL
;
A
#
# COMPACT_ATOMS: atom_id res chain seq x y z
N MET A 1 -51.89 17.52 27.71
CA MET A 1 -52.15 16.08 27.51
C MET A 1 -51.22 15.62 26.39
N SER A 2 -50.27 14.74 26.57
CA SER A 2 -49.74 14.02 27.73
C SER A 2 -48.40 13.47 27.27
N ASP A 3 -47.35 13.87 27.99
CA ASP A 3 -45.93 13.59 27.76
C ASP A 3 -45.54 12.21 28.35
N GLU A 4 -46.44 11.23 28.26
CA GLU A 4 -46.32 9.94 28.99
C GLU A 4 -45.72 8.79 28.16
N SER A 5 -45.55 8.92 26.84
CA SER A 5 -45.07 7.81 26.01
C SER A 5 -43.54 7.67 25.90
N ARG A 6 -42.75 8.63 26.40
CA ARG A 6 -41.27 8.57 26.38
C ARG A 6 -40.64 7.94 27.64
N GLY A 7 -41.43 7.67 28.68
CA GLY A 7 -40.96 7.03 29.92
C GLY A 7 -40.81 5.51 29.82
N ASP A 8 -41.64 4.84 29.01
CA ASP A 8 -41.76 3.38 29.04
C ASP A 8 -40.56 2.66 28.39
N GLY A 9 -40.05 3.16 27.26
CA GLY A 9 -38.90 2.57 26.57
C GLY A 9 -37.55 2.68 27.30
N ARG A 10 -37.39 3.64 28.22
CA ARG A 10 -36.20 3.72 29.11
C ARG A 10 -36.30 2.73 30.27
N ALA A 11 -37.51 2.48 30.78
CA ALA A 11 -37.75 1.47 31.80
C ALA A 11 -37.59 0.04 31.24
N GLU A 12 -38.02 -0.19 30.01
CA GLU A 12 -37.88 -1.48 29.30
C GLU A 12 -36.41 -1.82 29.03
N SER A 13 -35.61 -0.86 28.54
CA SER A 13 -34.17 -1.04 28.33
C SER A 13 -33.37 -1.26 29.61
N ALA A 14 -33.82 -0.72 30.76
CA ALA A 14 -33.18 -0.94 32.06
C ALA A 14 -33.52 -2.33 32.64
N ARG A 15 -34.78 -2.76 32.50
CA ARG A 15 -35.23 -4.12 32.89
C ARG A 15 -34.53 -5.20 32.07
N ASP A 16 -34.32 -4.97 30.77
CA ASP A 16 -33.58 -5.90 29.92
C ASP A 16 -32.11 -6.02 30.30
N LEU A 17 -31.46 -4.91 30.66
CA LEU A 17 -30.08 -4.93 31.14
C LEU A 17 -29.96 -5.69 32.47
N GLU A 18 -30.87 -5.45 33.40
CA GLU A 18 -30.91 -6.17 34.68
C GLU A 18 -31.13 -7.68 34.48
N LYS A 19 -32.04 -8.05 33.57
CA LYS A 19 -32.26 -9.46 33.18
C LYS A 19 -31.01 -10.09 32.58
N GLN A 20 -30.28 -9.40 31.71
CA GLN A 20 -29.02 -9.93 31.14
C GLN A 20 -27.94 -10.11 32.20
N LEU A 21 -27.80 -9.18 33.15
CA LEU A 21 -26.84 -9.31 34.25
C LEU A 21 -27.17 -10.48 35.18
N ARG A 22 -28.46 -10.71 35.49
CA ARG A 22 -28.89 -11.89 36.26
C ARG A 22 -28.57 -13.20 35.52
N LEU A 23 -28.83 -13.25 34.21
CA LEU A 23 -28.50 -14.42 33.39
C LEU A 23 -26.98 -14.64 33.28
N ARG A 24 -26.17 -13.57 33.23
CA ARG A 24 -24.71 -13.66 33.30
C ARG A 24 -24.25 -14.35 34.59
N VAL A 25 -24.81 -13.94 35.74
CA VAL A 25 -24.52 -14.60 37.02
C VAL A 25 -24.86 -16.09 36.99
N CYS A 26 -26.02 -16.48 36.43
CA CYS A 26 -26.37 -17.90 36.30
C CYS A 26 -25.32 -18.70 35.51
N VAL A 27 -24.80 -18.14 34.41
CA VAL A 27 -23.76 -18.80 33.60
C VAL A 27 -22.43 -18.90 34.37
N LEU A 28 -22.06 -17.87 35.13
CA LEU A 28 -20.86 -17.90 35.98
C LEU A 28 -20.98 -18.94 37.11
N SER A 29 -22.15 -19.01 37.76
CA SER A 29 -22.44 -20.04 38.75
C SER A 29 -22.43 -21.45 38.16
N GLU A 30 -22.97 -21.63 36.94
CA GLU A 30 -22.94 -22.91 36.23
C GLU A 30 -21.50 -23.31 35.87
N LEU A 31 -20.67 -22.39 35.38
CA LEU A 31 -19.26 -22.63 35.11
C LEU A 31 -18.55 -23.12 36.37
N GLN A 32 -18.67 -22.39 37.47
CA GLN A 32 -18.01 -22.71 38.74
C GLN A 32 -18.48 -24.06 39.29
N LYS A 33 -19.80 -24.29 39.33
CA LYS A 33 -20.39 -25.54 39.83
C LYS A 33 -19.94 -26.73 38.99
N THR A 34 -20.08 -26.64 37.66
CA THR A 34 -19.74 -27.75 36.78
C THR A 34 -18.24 -28.02 36.71
N GLU A 35 -17.39 -27.02 37.00
CA GLU A 35 -15.95 -27.23 37.14
C GLU A 35 -15.62 -28.01 38.41
N ARG A 36 -16.25 -27.68 39.56
CA ARG A 36 -16.10 -28.48 40.79
C ARG A 36 -16.55 -29.92 40.60
N ASP A 37 -17.71 -30.11 39.97
CA ASP A 37 -18.27 -31.44 39.70
C ASP A 37 -17.32 -32.26 38.81
N TYR A 38 -16.67 -31.60 37.84
CA TYR A 38 -15.69 -32.23 36.96
C TYR A 38 -14.39 -32.59 37.68
N VAL A 39 -13.79 -31.68 38.45
CA VAL A 39 -12.61 -31.95 39.27
C VAL A 39 -12.89 -33.10 40.24
N GLY A 40 -14.04 -33.09 40.94
CA GLY A 40 -14.43 -34.18 41.83
C GLY A 40 -14.62 -35.52 41.11
N THR A 41 -15.02 -35.50 39.84
CA THR A 41 -15.11 -36.71 39.01
C THR A 41 -13.72 -37.25 38.64
N LEU A 42 -12.78 -36.37 38.28
CA LEU A 42 -11.39 -36.74 38.03
C LEU A 42 -10.69 -37.27 39.29
N GLU A 43 -10.89 -36.63 40.44
CA GLU A 43 -10.36 -37.11 41.73
C GLU A 43 -10.89 -38.50 42.09
N PHE A 44 -12.16 -38.75 41.82
CA PHE A 44 -12.76 -40.07 41.97
C PHE A 44 -12.10 -41.11 41.05
N LEU A 45 -11.92 -40.81 39.75
CA LEU A 45 -11.25 -41.72 38.82
C LEU A 45 -9.83 -42.07 39.27
N VAL A 46 -9.05 -41.07 39.67
CA VAL A 46 -7.67 -41.25 40.11
C VAL A 46 -7.60 -42.05 41.43
N SER A 47 -8.38 -41.64 42.43
CA SER A 47 -8.30 -42.21 43.79
C SER A 47 -8.98 -43.59 43.90
N ALA A 48 -10.13 -43.77 43.25
CA ALA A 48 -10.91 -45.00 43.36
C ALA A 48 -10.43 -46.09 42.40
N PHE A 49 -9.93 -45.73 41.21
CA PHE A 49 -9.49 -46.69 40.21
C PHE A 49 -7.99 -46.69 40.01
N LEU A 50 -7.41 -45.62 39.47
CA LEU A 50 -6.01 -45.61 39.01
C LEU A 50 -5.03 -46.06 40.10
N HIS A 51 -5.12 -45.46 41.29
CA HIS A 51 -4.26 -45.82 42.42
C HIS A 51 -4.39 -47.30 42.82
N ARG A 52 -5.61 -47.85 42.82
CA ARG A 52 -5.87 -49.25 43.18
C ARG A 52 -5.43 -50.22 42.08
N MET A 53 -5.61 -49.85 40.82
CA MET A 53 -5.16 -50.64 39.67
C MET A 53 -3.63 -50.68 39.60
N ASN A 54 -2.95 -49.55 39.86
CA ASN A 54 -1.49 -49.50 39.99
C ASN A 54 -0.99 -50.40 41.13
N GLN A 55 -1.66 -50.40 42.30
CA GLN A 55 -1.33 -51.31 43.40
C GLN A 55 -1.53 -52.79 43.03
N CYS A 56 -2.58 -53.10 42.25
CA CYS A 56 -2.84 -54.46 41.75
C CYS A 56 -1.78 -54.91 40.74
N ALA A 57 -1.37 -54.03 39.82
CA ALA A 57 -0.31 -54.29 38.86
C ALA A 57 1.05 -54.50 39.55
N ALA A 58 1.40 -53.64 40.51
CA ALA A 58 2.65 -53.74 41.28
C ALA A 58 2.72 -55.02 42.13
N SER A 59 1.59 -55.46 42.70
CA SER A 59 1.48 -56.71 43.46
C SER A 59 1.38 -57.97 42.58
N LYS A 60 1.29 -57.83 41.25
CA LYS A 60 1.12 -58.91 40.25
C LYS A 60 -0.02 -59.88 40.59
N LEU A 61 -1.09 -59.36 41.20
CA LEU A 61 -2.19 -60.16 41.72
C LEU A 61 -3.05 -60.80 40.61
N ASP A 62 -3.15 -60.15 39.44
CA ASP A 62 -3.81 -60.66 38.24
C ASP A 62 -2.89 -60.47 37.02
N LYS A 63 -2.72 -61.51 36.19
CA LYS A 63 -1.83 -61.50 35.02
C LYS A 63 -2.29 -60.56 33.90
N ASN A 64 -3.57 -60.17 33.91
CA ASN A 64 -4.17 -59.31 32.90
C ASN A 64 -4.16 -57.83 33.29
N VAL A 65 -3.75 -57.48 34.52
CA VAL A 65 -3.59 -56.10 34.99
C VAL A 65 -2.10 -55.81 35.15
N THR A 66 -1.49 -55.31 34.08
CA THR A 66 -0.07 -54.88 34.05
C THR A 66 0.03 -53.35 34.03
N GLU A 67 1.22 -52.82 34.30
CA GLU A 67 1.48 -51.37 34.22
C GLU A 67 1.11 -50.80 32.84
N GLU A 68 1.37 -51.54 31.76
CA GLU A 68 1.00 -51.12 30.40
C GLU A 68 -0.52 -51.08 30.21
N THR A 69 -1.25 -52.05 30.75
CA THR A 69 -2.73 -52.06 30.66
C THR A 69 -3.35 -50.91 31.44
N VAL A 70 -2.79 -50.56 32.62
CA VAL A 70 -3.26 -49.43 33.43
C VAL A 70 -2.94 -48.11 32.72
N LYS A 71 -1.73 -47.96 32.18
CA LYS A 71 -1.33 -46.79 31.39
C LYS A 71 -2.22 -46.61 30.16
N MET A 72 -2.54 -47.69 29.44
CA MET A 72 -3.43 -47.63 28.28
C MET A 72 -4.87 -47.31 28.68
N LEU A 73 -5.35 -47.78 29.83
CA LEU A 73 -6.73 -47.55 30.28
C LEU A 73 -6.98 -46.12 30.77
N PHE A 74 -6.02 -45.51 31.47
CA PHE A 74 -6.18 -44.18 32.09
C PHE A 74 -5.39 -43.06 31.42
N SER A 75 -4.41 -43.37 30.56
CA SER A 75 -3.58 -42.37 29.87
C SER A 75 -3.00 -41.34 30.85
N ASN A 76 -3.04 -40.06 30.50
CA ASN A 76 -2.55 -38.93 31.29
C ASN A 76 -3.65 -38.25 32.15
N ILE A 77 -4.62 -39.02 32.67
CA ILE A 77 -5.73 -38.47 33.46
C ILE A 77 -5.29 -37.69 34.72
N GLU A 78 -4.13 -38.04 35.30
CA GLU A 78 -3.55 -37.33 36.45
C GLU A 78 -3.07 -35.92 36.07
N ASP A 79 -2.50 -35.76 34.89
CA ASP A 79 -2.08 -34.45 34.37
C ASP A 79 -3.30 -33.56 34.09
N ILE A 80 -4.37 -34.16 33.55
CA ILE A 80 -5.66 -33.47 33.38
C ILE A 80 -6.19 -33.02 34.75
N LEU A 81 -6.17 -33.89 35.75
CA LEU A 81 -6.59 -33.52 37.10
C LEU A 81 -5.76 -32.36 37.67
N ALA A 82 -4.43 -32.40 37.52
CA ALA A 82 -3.54 -31.35 38.02
C ALA A 82 -3.86 -29.98 37.41
N VAL A 83 -4.02 -29.91 36.08
CA VAL A 83 -4.38 -28.66 35.38
C VAL A 83 -5.76 -28.16 35.82
N HIS A 84 -6.75 -29.05 35.95
CA HIS A 84 -8.10 -28.64 36.35
C HIS A 84 -8.22 -28.22 37.82
N LYS A 85 -7.38 -28.76 38.73
CA LYS A 85 -7.27 -28.24 40.10
C LYS A 85 -6.76 -26.81 40.13
N GLU A 86 -5.73 -26.51 39.34
CA GLU A 86 -5.18 -25.16 39.23
C GLU A 86 -6.19 -24.21 38.56
N PHE A 87 -6.85 -24.66 37.49
CA PHE A 87 -7.86 -23.88 36.79
C PHE A 87 -9.07 -23.56 37.69
N LEU A 88 -9.60 -24.56 38.41
CA LEU A 88 -10.70 -24.37 39.36
C LEU A 88 -10.32 -23.34 40.43
N LYS A 89 -9.11 -23.42 41.00
CA LYS A 89 -8.64 -22.48 42.00
C LYS A 89 -8.67 -21.04 41.47
N VAL A 90 -8.13 -20.79 40.27
CA VAL A 90 -8.12 -19.46 39.65
C VAL A 90 -9.53 -18.96 39.34
N VAL A 91 -10.43 -19.84 38.87
CA VAL A 91 -11.84 -19.49 38.62
C VAL A 91 -12.56 -19.15 39.93
N GLU A 92 -12.30 -19.87 41.01
CA GLU A 92 -12.91 -19.59 42.32
C GLU A 92 -12.39 -18.29 42.94
N GLU A 93 -11.09 -17.99 42.81
CA GLU A 93 -10.50 -16.73 43.23
C GLU A 93 -11.12 -15.54 42.48
N CYS A 94 -11.35 -15.68 41.17
CA CYS A 94 -12.02 -14.66 40.36
C CYS A 94 -13.50 -14.46 40.76
N LEU A 95 -14.18 -15.55 41.17
CA LEU A 95 -15.61 -15.55 41.49
C LEU A 95 -15.92 -15.37 43.00
N HIS A 96 -14.94 -14.97 43.82
CA HIS A 96 -15.11 -14.81 45.27
C HIS A 96 -15.82 -13.48 45.66
N PRO A 97 -16.64 -13.43 46.73
CA PRO A 97 -17.15 -14.53 47.56
C PRO A 97 -18.29 -15.33 46.91
N GLU A 98 -19.06 -14.71 46.01
CA GLU A 98 -20.05 -15.37 45.16
C GLU A 98 -20.00 -14.77 43.74
N PRO A 99 -20.40 -15.54 42.70
CA PRO A 99 -20.45 -15.05 41.33
C PRO A 99 -21.31 -13.79 41.20
N ASN A 100 -20.72 -12.72 40.68
CA ASN A 100 -21.37 -11.44 40.43
C ASN A 100 -21.22 -11.03 38.97
N ALA A 101 -22.09 -10.12 38.53
CA ALA A 101 -22.19 -9.79 37.12
C ALA A 101 -20.97 -9.01 36.57
N GLN A 102 -20.12 -8.41 37.43
CA GLN A 102 -18.98 -7.57 37.04
C GLN A 102 -17.65 -8.32 36.97
N GLN A 103 -17.57 -9.54 37.51
CA GLN A 103 -16.35 -10.36 37.52
C GLN A 103 -15.90 -10.75 36.10
N GLU A 104 -14.60 -10.99 35.96
CA GLU A 104 -13.92 -11.18 34.67
C GLU A 104 -13.27 -12.56 34.57
N VAL A 105 -13.97 -13.52 33.97
CA VAL A 105 -13.48 -14.91 33.86
C VAL A 105 -12.81 -15.20 32.52
N GLY A 106 -12.92 -14.30 31.54
CA GLY A 106 -12.33 -14.50 30.21
C GLY A 106 -10.81 -14.69 30.26
N THR A 107 -10.14 -13.93 31.14
CA THR A 107 -8.68 -13.99 31.34
C THR A 107 -8.21 -15.32 31.93
N CYS A 108 -9.03 -15.97 32.77
CA CYS A 108 -8.74 -17.30 33.30
C CYS A 108 -8.58 -18.33 32.17
N PHE A 109 -9.48 -18.33 31.18
CA PHE A 109 -9.38 -19.23 30.03
C PHE A 109 -8.17 -18.95 29.14
N LEU A 110 -7.86 -17.67 28.91
CA LEU A 110 -6.70 -17.27 28.11
C LEU A 110 -5.37 -17.69 28.76
N HIS A 111 -5.28 -17.66 30.09
CA HIS A 111 -4.10 -18.13 30.83
C HIS A 111 -3.90 -19.65 30.71
N PHE A 112 -4.98 -20.42 30.63
CA PHE A 112 -4.93 -21.89 30.60
C PHE A 112 -5.02 -22.52 29.21
N LYS A 113 -5.25 -21.73 28.15
CA LYS A 113 -5.47 -22.25 26.78
C LYS A 113 -4.39 -23.22 26.31
N ASP A 114 -3.11 -22.94 26.61
CA ASP A 114 -1.98 -23.78 26.19
C ASP A 114 -1.80 -25.00 27.10
N LYS A 115 -2.17 -24.88 28.39
CA LYS A 115 -2.17 -26.01 29.34
C LYS A 115 -3.22 -27.07 28.98
N PHE A 116 -4.29 -26.71 28.26
CA PHE A 116 -5.30 -27.67 27.79
C PHE A 116 -4.82 -28.57 26.63
N ARG A 117 -3.62 -28.39 26.07
CA ARG A 117 -3.05 -29.28 25.04
C ARG A 117 -2.86 -30.72 25.52
N ILE A 118 -2.76 -30.95 26.83
CA ILE A 118 -2.67 -32.31 27.41
C ILE A 118 -3.85 -33.22 27.03
N TYR A 119 -4.97 -32.65 26.60
CA TYR A 119 -6.12 -33.41 26.12
C TYR A 119 -5.86 -34.14 24.78
N ASP A 120 -4.85 -33.73 24.00
CA ASP A 120 -4.50 -34.38 22.73
C ASP A 120 -4.13 -35.85 22.95
N GLU A 121 -3.32 -36.13 23.97
CA GLU A 121 -2.90 -37.50 24.34
C GLU A 121 -4.10 -38.34 24.81
N TYR A 122 -4.90 -37.79 25.73
CA TYR A 122 -6.05 -38.50 26.29
C TYR A 122 -7.09 -38.86 25.22
N CYS A 123 -7.44 -37.90 24.37
CA CYS A 123 -8.46 -38.08 23.34
C CYS A 123 -8.01 -39.04 22.24
N SER A 124 -6.71 -39.02 21.89
CA SER A 124 -6.12 -39.95 20.92
C SER A 124 -6.06 -41.38 21.46
N ASN A 125 -5.82 -41.55 22.77
CA ASN A 125 -5.75 -42.87 23.41
C ASN A 125 -7.14 -43.46 23.78
N HIS A 126 -8.18 -42.63 23.93
CA HIS A 126 -9.46 -43.05 24.49
C HIS A 126 -10.13 -44.25 23.78
N GLU A 127 -10.01 -44.36 22.46
CA GLU A 127 -10.58 -45.50 21.73
C GLU A 127 -9.88 -46.81 22.08
N LYS A 128 -8.55 -46.78 22.26
CA LYS A 128 -7.75 -47.93 22.72
C LYS A 128 -8.16 -48.32 24.13
N ALA A 129 -8.32 -47.32 25.02
CA ALA A 129 -8.80 -47.52 26.38
C ALA A 129 -10.20 -48.17 26.42
N GLN A 130 -11.14 -47.75 25.56
CA GLN A 130 -12.48 -48.35 25.47
C GLN A 130 -12.44 -49.81 24.99
N LYS A 131 -11.65 -50.10 23.95
CA LYS A 131 -11.47 -51.48 23.45
C LYS A 131 -10.85 -52.37 24.53
N LEU A 132 -9.81 -51.88 25.22
CA LEU A 132 -9.18 -52.60 26.31
C LEU A 132 -10.15 -52.84 27.47
N LEU A 133 -10.90 -51.82 27.90
CA LEU A 133 -11.90 -51.95 28.96
C LEU A 133 -12.98 -52.97 28.61
N PHE A 134 -13.42 -53.01 27.36
CA PHE A 134 -14.36 -54.02 26.86
C PHE A 134 -13.79 -55.44 26.99
N GLU A 135 -12.53 -55.66 26.60
CA GLU A 135 -11.87 -56.97 26.77
C GLU A 135 -11.67 -57.33 28.26
N LEU A 136 -11.24 -56.39 29.09
CA LEU A 136 -11.07 -56.58 30.54
C LEU A 136 -12.40 -56.92 31.23
N ASN A 137 -13.51 -56.32 30.79
CA ASN A 137 -14.84 -56.60 31.32
C ASN A 137 -15.36 -58.01 30.97
N LYS A 138 -14.83 -58.67 29.93
CA LYS A 138 -15.12 -60.09 29.66
C LYS A 138 -14.54 -61.00 30.75
N ILE A 139 -13.50 -60.55 31.44
CA ILE A 139 -12.84 -61.29 32.52
C ILE A 139 -13.59 -61.05 33.83
N ARG A 140 -14.27 -62.08 34.35
CA ARG A 140 -15.16 -61.97 35.52
C ARG A 140 -14.47 -61.42 36.77
N THR A 141 -13.23 -61.81 37.04
CA THR A 141 -12.44 -61.35 38.21
C THR A 141 -12.16 -59.85 38.12
N ILE A 142 -11.70 -59.38 36.96
CA ILE A 142 -11.39 -57.97 36.71
C ILE A 142 -12.66 -57.13 36.74
N ARG A 143 -13.75 -57.58 36.10
CA ARG A 143 -15.04 -56.89 36.17
C ARG A 143 -15.53 -56.72 37.61
N THR A 144 -15.39 -57.75 38.44
CA THR A 144 -15.75 -57.69 39.87
C THR A 144 -14.86 -56.72 40.63
N PHE A 145 -13.56 -56.70 40.32
CA PHE A 145 -12.60 -55.76 40.90
C PHE A 145 -12.92 -54.30 40.53
N LEU A 146 -13.22 -54.00 39.26
CA LEU A 146 -13.63 -52.66 38.81
C LEU A 146 -14.93 -52.19 39.49
N LEU A 147 -15.90 -53.09 39.66
CA LEU A 147 -17.14 -52.81 40.41
C LEU A 147 -16.86 -52.54 41.89
N ASN A 148 -15.95 -53.29 42.52
CA ASN A 148 -15.53 -53.05 43.90
C ASN A 148 -14.82 -51.69 44.04
N CYS A 149 -13.99 -51.30 43.08
CA CYS A 149 -13.39 -49.96 43.04
C CYS A 149 -14.47 -48.86 43.01
N MET A 150 -15.54 -49.02 42.24
CA MET A 150 -16.67 -48.07 42.25
C MET A 150 -17.37 -47.98 43.60
N LEU A 151 -17.67 -49.12 44.21
CA LEU A 151 -18.35 -49.17 45.51
C LEU A 151 -17.51 -48.55 46.63
N LEU A 152 -16.21 -48.88 46.67
CA LEU A 152 -15.27 -48.37 47.66
C LEU A 152 -14.94 -46.89 47.47
N GLY A 153 -15.09 -46.36 46.25
CA GLY A 153 -14.96 -44.94 45.95
C GLY A 153 -16.19 -44.09 46.32
N GLY A 154 -17.20 -44.65 46.98
CA GLY A 154 -18.32 -43.90 47.57
C GLY A 154 -19.53 -43.64 46.64
N ARG A 155 -19.54 -44.18 45.42
CA ARG A 155 -20.69 -44.08 44.50
C ARG A 155 -21.67 -45.23 44.76
N LYS A 156 -22.78 -44.93 45.43
CA LYS A 156 -23.83 -45.93 45.79
C LYS A 156 -24.74 -46.34 44.62
N ASN A 157 -24.89 -45.48 43.60
CA ASN A 157 -25.55 -45.81 42.33
C ASN A 157 -24.50 -46.20 41.30
N THR A 158 -24.59 -47.43 40.79
CA THR A 158 -23.74 -47.99 39.71
C THR A 158 -24.34 -47.75 38.32
N ASP A 159 -25.27 -46.80 38.17
CA ASP A 159 -26.01 -46.56 36.92
C ASP A 159 -25.10 -46.06 35.79
N VAL A 160 -23.99 -45.40 36.13
CA VAL A 160 -22.96 -44.98 35.19
C VAL A 160 -21.76 -45.92 35.33
N PRO A 161 -21.44 -46.72 34.29
CA PRO A 161 -20.30 -47.63 34.34
C PRO A 161 -18.98 -46.86 34.11
N LEU A 162 -17.82 -47.49 34.33
CA LEU A 162 -16.50 -46.84 34.24
C LEU A 162 -16.27 -46.17 32.87
N GLU A 163 -16.77 -46.78 31.79
CA GLU A 163 -16.77 -46.22 30.43
C GLU A 163 -17.37 -44.80 30.40
N GLY A 164 -18.47 -44.60 31.14
CA GLY A 164 -19.16 -43.31 31.24
C GLY A 164 -18.36 -42.25 31.99
N TYR A 165 -17.46 -42.65 32.89
CA TYR A 165 -16.54 -41.74 33.57
C TYR A 165 -15.32 -41.41 32.72
N LEU A 166 -14.76 -42.40 32.00
CA LEU A 166 -13.59 -42.20 31.13
C LEU A 166 -13.89 -41.29 29.94
N VAL A 167 -15.14 -41.14 29.52
CA VAL A 167 -15.51 -40.19 28.44
C VAL A 167 -15.66 -38.74 28.94
N THR A 168 -15.73 -38.51 30.27
CA THR A 168 -16.00 -37.18 30.82
C THR A 168 -14.98 -36.11 30.45
N PRO A 169 -13.67 -36.37 30.30
CA PRO A 169 -12.72 -35.35 29.85
C PRO A 169 -13.01 -34.86 28.43
N ILE A 170 -13.31 -35.79 27.51
CA ILE A 170 -13.69 -35.46 26.13
C ILE A 170 -14.95 -34.63 26.11
N GLN A 171 -15.94 -34.99 26.93
CA GLN A 171 -17.15 -34.20 27.05
C GLN A 171 -16.87 -32.81 27.62
N ARG A 172 -16.05 -32.70 28.67
CA ARG A 172 -15.79 -31.44 29.37
C ARG A 172 -15.10 -30.42 28.47
N ILE A 173 -14.04 -30.81 27.77
CA ILE A 173 -13.29 -29.88 26.92
C ILE A 173 -14.19 -29.26 25.84
N CYS A 174 -15.15 -30.04 25.31
CA CYS A 174 -16.16 -29.57 24.36
C CYS A 174 -17.28 -28.70 24.96
N LYS A 175 -17.45 -28.67 26.29
CA LYS A 175 -18.46 -27.81 26.95
C LYS A 175 -17.98 -26.36 27.12
N TYR A 176 -16.67 -26.10 27.21
CA TYR A 176 -16.17 -24.74 27.42
C TYR A 176 -16.56 -23.75 26.31
N PRO A 177 -16.49 -24.09 25.01
CA PRO A 177 -17.01 -23.21 23.96
C PRO A 177 -18.51 -22.89 24.09
N LEU A 178 -19.31 -23.84 24.62
CA LEU A 178 -20.74 -23.63 24.81
C LEU A 178 -21.02 -22.68 25.98
N LEU A 179 -20.33 -22.89 27.11
CA LEU A 179 -20.41 -22.03 28.29
C LEU A 179 -19.93 -20.60 27.98
N LEU A 180 -18.80 -20.46 27.28
CA LEU A 180 -18.27 -19.15 26.88
C LEU A 180 -19.14 -18.44 25.85
N LYS A 181 -19.80 -19.18 24.94
CA LYS A 181 -20.76 -18.62 23.99
C LYS A 181 -21.99 -18.07 24.70
N GLU A 182 -22.53 -18.82 25.65
CA GLU A 182 -23.66 -18.35 26.44
C GLU A 182 -23.24 -17.19 27.34
N LEU A 183 -22.04 -17.23 27.95
CA LEU A 183 -21.49 -16.12 28.73
C LEU A 183 -21.37 -14.85 27.89
N LEU A 184 -20.75 -14.92 26.70
CA LEU A 184 -20.60 -13.78 25.79
C LEU A 184 -21.95 -13.15 25.41
N LYS A 185 -22.97 -13.98 25.20
CA LYS A 185 -24.34 -13.51 24.92
C LYS A 185 -24.93 -12.70 26.07
N ARG A 186 -24.52 -12.97 27.30
CA ARG A 186 -24.95 -12.25 28.53
C ARG A 186 -23.98 -11.15 28.96
N THR A 187 -22.86 -10.97 28.25
CA THR A 187 -21.88 -9.91 28.50
C THR A 187 -22.18 -8.70 27.61
N PRO A 188 -22.56 -7.54 28.15
CA PRO A 188 -22.74 -6.33 27.36
C PRO A 188 -21.42 -5.89 26.70
N ARG A 189 -21.48 -5.29 25.50
CA ARG A 189 -20.27 -4.79 24.79
C ARG A 189 -19.44 -3.76 25.58
N LYS A 190 -20.05 -3.10 26.56
CA LYS A 190 -19.39 -2.11 27.44
C LYS A 190 -18.76 -2.75 28.69
N HIS A 191 -19.02 -4.03 28.94
CA HIS A 191 -18.45 -4.75 30.06
C HIS A 191 -16.96 -5.01 29.81
N SER A 192 -16.13 -4.87 30.84
CA SER A 192 -14.67 -5.05 30.77
C SER A 192 -14.27 -6.44 30.25
N ASP A 193 -14.93 -7.49 30.75
CA ASP A 193 -14.75 -8.89 30.32
C ASP A 193 -15.19 -9.21 28.87
N TYR A 194 -15.86 -8.31 28.14
CA TYR A 194 -16.43 -8.64 26.82
C TYR A 194 -15.37 -9.08 25.81
N ALA A 195 -14.24 -8.37 25.75
CA ALA A 195 -13.15 -8.69 24.84
C ALA A 195 -12.47 -10.01 25.24
N ALA A 196 -12.16 -10.18 26.53
CA ALA A 196 -11.51 -11.37 27.05
C ALA A 196 -12.37 -12.64 26.86
N VAL A 197 -13.70 -12.57 27.09
CA VAL A 197 -14.62 -13.70 26.88
C VAL A 197 -14.76 -14.04 25.39
N MET A 198 -14.77 -13.03 24.51
CA MET A 198 -14.80 -13.25 23.07
C MET A 198 -13.52 -13.97 22.60
N GLU A 199 -12.36 -13.54 23.08
CA GLU A 199 -11.08 -14.17 22.76
C GLU A 199 -10.98 -15.58 23.34
N ALA A 200 -11.38 -15.77 24.61
CA ALA A 200 -11.44 -17.07 25.28
C ALA A 200 -12.33 -18.06 24.52
N LEU A 201 -13.47 -17.61 23.99
CA LEU A 201 -14.35 -18.44 23.17
C LEU A 201 -13.64 -18.94 21.90
N GLN A 202 -12.87 -18.10 21.23
CA GLN A 202 -12.11 -18.52 20.06
C GLN A 202 -10.97 -19.46 20.44
N ALA A 203 -10.26 -19.17 21.53
CA ALA A 203 -9.19 -20.02 22.04
C ALA A 203 -9.70 -21.43 22.35
N MET A 204 -10.82 -21.57 23.07
CA MET A 204 -11.36 -22.90 23.42
C MET A 204 -11.97 -23.64 22.21
N LYS A 205 -12.48 -22.92 21.20
CA LYS A 205 -12.85 -23.55 19.91
C LYS A 205 -11.63 -24.10 19.18
N ALA A 206 -10.54 -23.36 19.16
CA ALA A 206 -9.28 -23.79 18.55
C ALA A 206 -8.73 -25.02 19.28
N VAL A 207 -8.72 -25.03 20.62
CA VAL A 207 -8.33 -26.21 21.43
C VAL A 207 -9.14 -27.45 21.03
N CYS A 208 -10.47 -27.36 20.94
CA CYS A 208 -11.31 -28.49 20.51
C CYS A 208 -11.01 -28.95 19.07
N SER A 209 -10.73 -28.01 18.16
CA SER A 209 -10.42 -28.33 16.76
C SER A 209 -9.07 -29.04 16.64
N ASN A 210 -8.06 -28.59 17.39
CA ASN A 210 -6.72 -29.16 17.37
C ASN A 210 -6.73 -30.61 17.87
N ILE A 211 -7.42 -30.87 18.99
CA ILE A 211 -7.60 -32.22 19.54
C ILE A 211 -8.25 -33.16 18.51
N ASN A 212 -9.28 -32.68 17.81
CA ASN A 212 -10.00 -33.48 16.82
C ASN A 212 -9.15 -33.80 15.58
N GLU A 213 -8.35 -32.83 15.11
CA GLU A 213 -7.46 -33.05 13.97
C GLU A 213 -6.26 -33.94 14.34
N ALA A 214 -5.68 -33.77 15.53
CA ALA A 214 -4.59 -34.62 16.03
C ALA A 214 -5.02 -36.10 16.11
N LYS A 215 -6.24 -36.36 16.62
CA LYS A 215 -6.81 -37.71 16.62
C LYS A 215 -6.96 -38.27 15.19
N ARG A 216 -7.51 -37.47 14.28
CA ARG A 216 -7.72 -37.86 12.88
C ARG A 216 -6.41 -38.17 12.16
N GLN A 217 -5.35 -37.41 12.43
CA GLN A 217 -4.03 -37.64 11.86
C GLN A 217 -3.40 -38.92 12.39
N MET A 218 -3.52 -39.20 13.70
CA MET A 218 -3.07 -40.46 14.29
C MET A 218 -3.78 -41.67 13.66
N GLU A 219 -5.11 -41.61 13.49
CA GLU A 219 -5.88 -42.67 12.83
C GLU A 219 -5.39 -42.93 11.40
N LYS A 220 -5.06 -41.87 10.63
CA LYS A 220 -4.52 -42.02 9.28
C LYS A 220 -3.15 -42.71 9.28
N LEU A 221 -2.26 -42.35 10.18
CA LEU A 221 -0.93 -42.98 10.29
C LEU A 221 -1.03 -44.45 10.67
N GLU A 222 -1.93 -44.81 11.59
CA GLU A 222 -2.19 -46.22 11.97
C GLU A 222 -2.68 -47.05 10.76
N VAL A 223 -3.57 -46.48 9.94
CA VAL A 223 -4.05 -47.13 8.70
C VAL A 223 -2.90 -47.37 7.72
N LEU A 224 -1.95 -46.44 7.61
CA LEU A 224 -0.78 -46.59 6.74
C LEU A 224 0.18 -47.66 7.25
N GLU A 225 0.44 -47.69 8.56
CA GLU A 225 1.28 -48.70 9.20
C GLU A 225 0.69 -50.10 9.05
N GLU A 226 -0.62 -50.25 9.30
CA GLU A 226 -1.35 -51.50 9.08
C GLU A 226 -1.27 -51.92 7.61
N TRP A 227 -1.45 -50.99 6.67
CA TRP A 227 -1.35 -51.26 5.24
C TRP A 227 0.05 -51.77 4.85
N GLN A 228 1.12 -51.14 5.35
CA GLN A 228 2.49 -51.56 5.04
C GLN A 228 2.76 -52.98 5.56
N SER A 229 2.19 -53.38 6.72
CA SER A 229 2.36 -54.73 7.26
C SER A 229 1.87 -55.85 6.31
N HIS A 230 0.94 -55.54 5.40
CA HIS A 230 0.42 -56.45 4.40
C HIS A 230 1.31 -56.60 3.14
N ILE A 231 2.45 -55.91 3.07
CA ILE A 231 3.38 -55.94 1.94
C ILE A 231 4.62 -56.76 2.30
N GLU A 232 4.86 -57.82 1.54
CA GLU A 232 6.09 -58.61 1.62
C GLU A 232 7.23 -57.93 0.84
N GLY A 233 8.41 -57.87 1.46
CA GLY A 233 9.65 -57.39 0.82
C GLY A 233 9.71 -55.87 0.66
N TRP A 234 9.22 -55.10 1.63
CA TRP A 234 9.27 -53.64 1.62
C TRP A 234 10.72 -53.11 1.48
N GLU A 235 10.91 -52.08 0.64
CA GLU A 235 12.20 -51.41 0.44
C GLU A 235 12.09 -49.89 0.68
N GLY A 236 13.08 -49.31 1.35
CA GLY A 236 13.17 -47.89 1.71
C GLY A 236 12.59 -47.55 3.08
N SER A 237 12.39 -46.26 3.36
CA SER A 237 11.81 -45.76 4.62
C SER A 237 10.39 -46.29 4.85
N ASN A 238 9.92 -46.27 6.10
CA ASN A 238 8.52 -46.60 6.38
C ASN A 238 7.60 -45.60 5.69
N ILE A 239 6.38 -46.04 5.40
CA ILE A 239 5.38 -45.21 4.72
C ILE A 239 5.02 -43.99 5.56
N THR A 240 4.95 -44.14 6.89
CA THR A 240 4.66 -43.08 7.86
C THR A 240 5.77 -42.05 7.99
N ASP A 241 6.98 -42.34 7.51
CA ASP A 241 8.11 -41.40 7.56
C ASP A 241 8.01 -40.33 6.46
N ALA A 242 7.31 -40.65 5.35
CA ALA A 242 7.27 -39.80 4.15
C ALA A 242 5.84 -39.42 3.72
N CYS A 243 4.83 -40.11 4.23
CA CYS A 243 3.44 -40.00 3.80
C CYS A 243 2.50 -39.89 5.01
N THR A 244 1.43 -39.13 4.86
CA THR A 244 0.38 -38.91 5.87
C THR A 244 -0.96 -39.50 5.46
N GLU A 245 -1.21 -39.75 4.17
CA GLU A 245 -2.44 -40.38 3.69
C GLU A 245 -2.29 -41.13 2.35
N MET A 246 -3.16 -42.12 2.13
CA MET A 246 -3.31 -42.77 0.82
C MET A 246 -4.36 -42.01 0.01
N LEU A 247 -3.99 -41.56 -1.20
CA LEU A 247 -4.83 -40.76 -2.09
C LEU A 247 -5.62 -41.63 -3.07
N MET A 248 -5.00 -42.68 -3.61
CA MET A 248 -5.61 -43.55 -4.61
C MET A 248 -5.02 -44.96 -4.54
N CYS A 249 -5.83 -45.98 -4.81
CA CYS A 249 -5.33 -47.33 -5.10
C CYS A 249 -6.13 -47.98 -6.22
N GLY A 250 -5.48 -48.81 -7.04
CA GLY A 250 -6.13 -49.41 -8.21
C GLY A 250 -5.22 -50.39 -8.94
N VAL A 251 -5.82 -51.18 -9.83
CA VAL A 251 -5.12 -52.23 -10.59
C VAL A 251 -4.90 -51.75 -12.02
N LEU A 252 -3.65 -51.61 -12.43
CA LEU A 252 -3.28 -51.12 -13.76
C LEU A 252 -2.40 -52.13 -14.49
N LEU A 253 -2.43 -52.10 -15.81
CA LEU A 253 -1.45 -52.80 -16.64
C LEU A 253 -0.20 -51.94 -16.78
N LYS A 254 0.94 -52.45 -16.35
CA LYS A 254 2.24 -51.82 -16.48
C LYS A 254 3.02 -52.45 -17.64
N ILE A 255 3.43 -51.65 -18.62
CA ILE A 255 4.36 -52.06 -19.67
C ILE A 255 5.75 -51.53 -19.32
N SER A 256 6.72 -52.44 -19.23
CA SER A 256 8.13 -52.07 -19.12
C SER A 256 9.01 -53.13 -19.76
N SER A 257 9.96 -52.70 -20.58
CA SER A 257 10.94 -53.57 -21.25
C SER A 257 10.27 -54.75 -21.96
N GLY A 258 9.24 -54.48 -22.77
CA GLY A 258 8.53 -55.50 -23.56
C GLY A 258 7.51 -56.36 -22.82
N ASN A 259 7.40 -56.26 -21.49
CA ASN A 259 6.48 -57.09 -20.71
C ASN A 259 5.28 -56.29 -20.21
N ILE A 260 4.07 -56.77 -20.50
CA ILE A 260 2.82 -56.28 -19.92
C ILE A 260 2.53 -57.06 -18.64
N GLN A 261 2.37 -56.36 -17.52
CA GLN A 261 2.18 -56.97 -16.21
C GLN A 261 1.09 -56.25 -15.42
N GLU A 262 0.12 -56.98 -14.89
CA GLU A 262 -0.85 -56.43 -13.94
C GLU A 262 -0.15 -56.08 -12.61
N ARG A 263 -0.35 -54.84 -12.14
CA ARG A 263 0.21 -54.32 -10.89
C ARG A 263 -0.86 -53.57 -10.13
N VAL A 264 -0.79 -53.64 -8.81
CA VAL A 264 -1.61 -52.81 -7.91
C VAL A 264 -0.80 -51.57 -7.57
N PHE A 265 -1.30 -50.39 -7.93
CA PHE A 265 -0.69 -49.10 -7.64
C PHE A 265 -1.37 -48.47 -6.42
N PHE A 266 -0.56 -47.78 -5.62
CA PHE A 266 -0.96 -47.04 -4.43
C PHE A 266 -0.29 -45.67 -4.49
N LEU A 267 -1.08 -44.62 -4.63
CA LEU A 267 -0.63 -43.23 -4.60
C LEU A 267 -0.86 -42.68 -3.19
N PHE A 268 0.20 -42.16 -2.60
CA PHE A 268 0.23 -41.43 -1.33
C PHE A 268 0.65 -39.99 -1.59
N ASP A 269 0.53 -39.13 -0.58
CA ASP A 269 1.24 -37.87 -0.56
C ASP A 269 2.76 -38.12 -0.56
N ASN A 270 3.49 -37.51 -1.50
CA ASN A 270 4.94 -37.64 -1.72
C ASN A 270 5.44 -38.98 -2.30
N LEU A 271 4.59 -39.99 -2.48
CA LEU A 271 5.04 -41.32 -2.89
C LEU A 271 4.04 -42.11 -3.75
N LEU A 272 4.53 -42.71 -4.83
CA LEU A 272 3.82 -43.74 -5.59
C LEU A 272 4.47 -45.11 -5.35
N VAL A 273 3.69 -46.11 -4.94
CA VAL A 273 4.12 -47.49 -4.73
C VAL A 273 3.36 -48.43 -5.67
N TYR A 274 4.02 -49.45 -6.20
CA TYR A 274 3.36 -50.50 -6.98
C TYR A 274 3.81 -51.90 -6.57
N CYS A 275 2.86 -52.83 -6.53
CA CYS A 275 3.02 -54.18 -6.00
C CYS A 275 2.45 -55.24 -6.97
N LYS A 276 2.83 -56.49 -6.75
CA LYS A 276 2.20 -57.68 -7.35
C LYS A 276 1.25 -58.32 -6.34
N ARG A 277 0.01 -58.61 -6.72
CA ARG A 277 -0.97 -59.30 -5.86
C ARG A 277 -0.60 -60.78 -5.68
N LYS A 278 -0.66 -61.31 -4.44
CA LYS A 278 -0.56 -62.76 -4.19
C LYS A 278 -1.92 -63.43 -4.43
N HIS A 279 -1.95 -64.53 -5.17
CA HIS A 279 -3.14 -65.39 -5.25
C HIS A 279 -3.13 -66.37 -4.06
N ARG A 280 -4.18 -66.36 -3.24
CA ARG A 280 -4.40 -67.38 -2.21
C ARG A 280 -4.49 -68.75 -2.87
N ARG A 281 -3.57 -69.67 -2.54
CA ARG A 281 -3.79 -71.10 -2.79
C ARG A 281 -4.68 -71.63 -1.68
N LEU A 282 -5.85 -72.19 -2.02
CA LEU A 282 -6.60 -73.05 -1.10
C LEU A 282 -5.70 -74.26 -0.76
N LYS A 283 -5.05 -74.22 0.40
CA LYS A 283 -4.56 -75.43 1.06
C LYS A 283 -5.07 -75.43 2.49
N ASN A 284 -5.85 -76.46 2.79
CA ASN A 284 -6.32 -76.81 4.12
C ASN A 284 -5.10 -77.03 5.04
N SER A 285 -4.80 -76.06 5.89
CA SER A 285 -4.07 -76.30 7.13
C SER A 285 -4.44 -75.22 8.14
N LYS A 286 -5.06 -75.64 9.25
CA LYS A 286 -5.34 -74.80 10.41
C LYS A 286 -4.03 -74.61 11.17
N ALA A 287 -3.22 -73.61 10.78
CA ALA A 287 -2.23 -72.90 11.61
C ALA A 287 -1.22 -72.14 10.74
N SER A 288 -1.59 -70.93 10.30
CA SER A 288 -0.67 -69.78 10.21
C SER A 288 -1.48 -68.56 9.75
N THR A 289 -1.28 -67.44 10.44
CA THR A 289 -1.78 -66.11 10.09
C THR A 289 -1.29 -65.73 8.68
N ASP A 290 -2.24 -65.62 7.74
CA ASP A 290 -2.06 -65.22 6.33
C ASP A 290 -1.67 -63.73 6.26
N GLY A 291 -0.37 -63.42 6.46
CA GLY A 291 0.09 -62.06 6.78
C GLY A 291 0.34 -61.09 5.62
N HIS A 292 0.63 -61.56 4.40
CA HIS A 292 1.03 -60.66 3.29
C HIS A 292 0.14 -60.83 2.05
N ARG A 293 -0.60 -59.77 1.69
CA ARG A 293 -1.51 -59.70 0.53
C ARG A 293 -0.79 -59.29 -0.76
N TYR A 294 0.31 -58.54 -0.65
CA TYR A 294 1.03 -57.96 -1.79
C TYR A 294 2.53 -58.25 -1.71
N VAL A 295 3.19 -58.30 -2.87
CA VAL A 295 4.66 -58.36 -2.99
C VAL A 295 5.14 -57.05 -3.55
N PHE A 296 6.05 -56.39 -2.84
CA PHE A 296 6.64 -55.12 -3.27
C PHE A 296 7.33 -55.23 -4.64
N ARG A 297 7.24 -54.18 -5.47
CA ARG A 297 7.90 -54.12 -6.80
C ARG A 297 8.60 -52.81 -7.08
N GLY A 298 8.15 -51.71 -6.50
CA GLY A 298 8.87 -50.45 -6.59
C GLY A 298 8.12 -49.30 -5.96
N ARG A 299 8.87 -48.23 -5.70
CA ARG A 299 8.38 -46.93 -5.21
C ARG A 299 9.04 -45.79 -5.98
N ILE A 300 8.36 -44.67 -6.08
CA ILE A 300 8.80 -43.46 -6.76
C ILE A 300 8.39 -42.27 -5.89
N ASN A 301 9.33 -41.40 -5.54
CA ASN A 301 9.00 -40.12 -4.93
C ASN A 301 8.29 -39.26 -6.00
N THR A 302 7.11 -38.75 -5.68
CA THR A 302 6.25 -38.01 -6.62
C THR A 302 6.85 -36.67 -7.06
N GLU A 303 7.82 -36.13 -6.32
CA GLU A 303 8.57 -34.92 -6.70
C GLU A 303 9.41 -35.14 -7.96
N VAL A 304 9.97 -36.34 -8.13
CA VAL A 304 10.79 -36.75 -9.28
C VAL A 304 10.01 -37.65 -10.25
N MET A 305 8.67 -37.56 -10.19
CA MET A 305 7.75 -38.33 -11.03
C MET A 305 7.08 -37.41 -12.04
N GLU A 306 7.36 -37.63 -13.33
CA GLU A 306 6.66 -36.97 -14.43
C GLU A 306 5.61 -37.90 -15.04
N VAL A 307 4.53 -37.31 -15.54
CA VAL A 307 3.39 -38.03 -16.11
C VAL A 307 3.04 -37.41 -17.46
N GLU A 308 2.92 -38.25 -18.48
CA GLU A 308 2.62 -37.84 -19.85
C GLU A 308 1.40 -38.63 -20.35
N ASN A 309 0.40 -37.92 -20.87
CA ASN A 309 -0.76 -38.57 -21.48
C ASN A 309 -0.36 -39.30 -22.78
N VAL A 310 -0.98 -40.46 -23.04
CA VAL A 310 -0.83 -41.18 -24.30
C VAL A 310 -2.19 -41.27 -24.98
N ASP A 311 -2.24 -40.86 -26.25
CA ASP A 311 -3.44 -40.94 -27.07
C ASP A 311 -3.74 -42.39 -27.46
N ASP A 312 -5.03 -42.74 -27.50
CA ASP A 312 -5.46 -44.09 -27.81
C ASP A 312 -5.04 -44.49 -29.23
N GLY A 313 -4.56 -45.72 -29.38
CA GLY A 313 -4.03 -46.22 -30.66
C GLY A 313 -2.52 -46.02 -30.83
N THR A 314 -1.87 -45.30 -29.92
CA THR A 314 -0.42 -45.06 -29.96
C THR A 314 0.36 -46.34 -29.62
N ALA A 315 1.37 -46.64 -30.43
CA ALA A 315 2.35 -47.69 -30.18
C ALA A 315 3.76 -47.12 -30.44
N ASP A 316 4.58 -47.09 -29.39
CA ASP A 316 5.89 -46.45 -29.37
C ASP A 316 6.96 -47.33 -28.71
N PHE A 317 8.18 -46.81 -28.56
CA PHE A 317 9.28 -47.52 -27.92
C PHE A 317 8.97 -47.93 -26.47
N HIS A 318 8.33 -47.06 -25.69
CA HIS A 318 8.04 -47.30 -24.27
C HIS A 318 6.93 -48.32 -24.03
N SER A 319 5.95 -48.35 -24.93
CA SER A 319 4.93 -49.40 -25.01
C SER A 319 5.42 -50.66 -25.72
N SER A 320 6.67 -50.67 -26.21
CA SER A 320 7.29 -51.81 -26.92
C SER A 320 6.47 -52.28 -28.12
N GLY A 321 5.85 -51.33 -28.84
CA GLY A 321 4.99 -51.61 -29.99
C GLY A 321 3.59 -52.13 -29.65
N HIS A 322 3.21 -52.18 -28.38
CA HIS A 322 1.83 -52.50 -27.98
C HIS A 322 0.92 -51.28 -28.16
N ILE A 323 -0.29 -51.51 -28.67
CA ILE A 323 -1.31 -50.47 -28.79
C ILE A 323 -1.77 -50.07 -27.39
N VAL A 324 -1.56 -48.80 -27.05
CA VAL A 324 -2.00 -48.21 -25.78
C VAL A 324 -3.43 -47.70 -25.93
N VAL A 325 -4.30 -48.09 -25.01
CA VAL A 325 -5.67 -47.58 -24.87
C VAL A 325 -5.90 -47.23 -23.41
N ASN A 326 -6.53 -46.09 -23.13
CA ASN A 326 -6.74 -45.56 -21.79
C ASN A 326 -5.42 -45.49 -20.98
N GLY A 327 -4.31 -45.13 -21.65
CA GLY A 327 -2.98 -45.18 -21.04
C GLY A 327 -2.30 -43.83 -20.86
N TRP A 328 -1.26 -43.85 -20.03
CA TRP A 328 -0.34 -42.75 -19.77
C TRP A 328 1.05 -43.29 -19.44
N LYS A 329 2.07 -42.45 -19.54
CA LYS A 329 3.45 -42.79 -19.17
C LYS A 329 3.79 -42.18 -17.82
N ILE A 330 4.60 -42.90 -17.06
CA ILE A 330 5.25 -42.40 -15.86
C ILE A 330 6.76 -42.43 -16.08
N HIS A 331 7.39 -41.28 -15.90
CA HIS A 331 8.84 -41.11 -15.92
C HIS A 331 9.35 -40.89 -14.52
N ASN A 332 10.25 -41.76 -14.08
CA ASN A 332 11.05 -41.54 -12.89
C ASN A 332 12.33 -40.83 -13.35
N THR A 333 12.39 -39.51 -13.15
CA THR A 333 13.51 -38.67 -13.58
C THR A 333 14.80 -39.05 -12.83
N ALA A 334 14.69 -39.35 -11.53
CA ALA A 334 15.83 -39.75 -10.69
C ALA A 334 16.52 -41.05 -11.15
N LYS A 335 15.77 -42.00 -11.72
CA LYS A 335 16.31 -43.25 -12.26
C LYS A 335 16.41 -43.25 -13.79
N ASN A 336 16.01 -42.17 -14.43
CA ASN A 336 15.78 -42.04 -15.87
C ASN A 336 15.08 -43.27 -16.48
N LYS A 337 13.95 -43.69 -15.89
CA LYS A 337 13.19 -44.88 -16.30
C LYS A 337 11.75 -44.54 -16.62
N TRP A 338 11.30 -45.01 -17.77
CA TRP A 338 9.92 -44.89 -18.26
C TRP A 338 9.17 -46.20 -18.13
N PHE A 339 7.87 -46.13 -17.86
CA PHE A 339 6.94 -47.23 -18.05
C PHE A 339 5.55 -46.70 -18.40
N VAL A 340 4.78 -47.52 -19.12
CA VAL A 340 3.41 -47.18 -19.51
C VAL A 340 2.44 -47.82 -18.53
N CYS A 341 1.42 -47.07 -18.11
CA CYS A 341 0.25 -47.56 -17.38
C CYS A 341 -0.97 -47.53 -18.29
N MET A 342 -1.81 -48.58 -18.22
CA MET A 342 -3.11 -48.61 -18.89
C MET A 342 -4.20 -48.96 -17.88
N ALA A 343 -5.24 -48.14 -17.86
CA ALA A 343 -6.47 -48.39 -17.13
C ALA A 343 -7.43 -49.23 -17.97
N LYS A 344 -8.42 -49.85 -17.33
CA LYS A 344 -9.43 -50.64 -18.04
C LYS A 344 -10.45 -49.75 -18.74
N THR A 345 -10.70 -48.58 -18.18
CA THR A 345 -11.73 -47.64 -18.62
C THR A 345 -11.16 -46.22 -18.70
N PRO A 346 -11.72 -45.34 -19.54
CA PRO A 346 -11.32 -43.93 -19.59
C PRO A 346 -11.67 -43.20 -18.29
N GLU A 347 -12.72 -43.62 -17.58
CA GLU A 347 -13.08 -43.08 -16.26
C GLU A 347 -11.97 -43.38 -15.24
N GLU A 348 -11.48 -44.62 -15.17
CA GLU A 348 -10.37 -44.98 -14.30
C GLU A 348 -9.08 -44.22 -14.67
N LYS A 349 -8.79 -44.01 -15.96
CA LYS A 349 -7.69 -43.13 -16.40
C LYS A 349 -7.86 -41.72 -15.84
N HIS A 350 -9.06 -41.14 -15.94
CA HIS A 350 -9.34 -39.81 -15.45
C HIS A 350 -9.20 -39.70 -13.92
N GLU A 351 -9.73 -40.66 -13.16
CA GLU A 351 -9.57 -40.72 -11.70
C GLU A 351 -8.09 -40.73 -11.27
N TRP A 352 -7.24 -41.49 -11.97
CA TRP A 352 -5.81 -41.51 -11.72
C TRP A 352 -5.12 -40.17 -12.02
N PHE A 353 -5.48 -39.50 -13.11
CA PHE A 353 -4.95 -38.17 -13.42
C PHE A 353 -5.35 -37.13 -12.37
N GLU A 354 -6.64 -37.09 -11.99
CA GLU A 354 -7.15 -36.19 -10.96
C GLU A 354 -6.44 -36.43 -9.62
N ALA A 355 -6.23 -37.69 -9.23
CA ALA A 355 -5.52 -38.02 -7.99
C ALA A 355 -4.06 -37.56 -8.01
N ILE A 356 -3.36 -37.72 -9.14
CA ILE A 356 -1.96 -37.29 -9.30
C ILE A 356 -1.86 -35.76 -9.33
N LEU A 357 -2.79 -35.06 -9.99
CA LEU A 357 -2.85 -33.60 -9.99
C LEU A 357 -3.10 -33.06 -8.58
N LYS A 358 -4.07 -33.62 -7.87
CA LYS A 358 -4.40 -33.27 -6.50
C LYS A 358 -3.23 -33.49 -5.53
N GLU A 359 -2.46 -34.57 -5.72
CA GLU A 359 -1.23 -34.83 -4.97
C GLU A 359 -0.20 -33.71 -5.21
N ARG A 360 0.05 -33.36 -6.48
CA ARG A 360 1.02 -32.32 -6.85
C ARG A 360 0.62 -30.95 -6.34
N GLU A 361 -0.65 -30.58 -6.45
CA GLU A 361 -1.17 -29.31 -5.95
C GLU A 361 -1.03 -29.20 -4.43
N ARG A 362 -1.43 -30.24 -3.68
CA ARG A 362 -1.29 -30.26 -2.23
C ARG A 362 0.16 -30.15 -1.78
N ARG A 363 1.05 -30.90 -2.42
CA ARG A 363 2.50 -30.86 -2.12
C ARG A 363 3.12 -29.51 -2.45
N LYS A 364 2.73 -28.86 -3.57
CA LYS A 364 3.12 -27.48 -3.89
C LYS A 364 2.58 -26.49 -2.86
N GLY A 365 1.31 -26.62 -2.46
CA GLY A 365 0.67 -25.78 -1.44
C GLY A 365 1.31 -25.90 -0.04
N LEU A 366 1.79 -27.09 0.34
CA LEU A 366 2.52 -27.30 1.60
C LEU A 366 3.93 -26.67 1.58
N LYS A 367 4.65 -26.72 0.45
CA LYS A 367 5.92 -25.98 0.28
C LYS A 367 5.70 -24.47 0.39
N LEU A 368 4.62 -23.97 -0.20
CA LEU A 368 4.15 -22.59 -0.07
C LEU A 368 3.82 -22.20 1.38
N GLY A 369 3.17 -23.09 2.14
CA GLY A 369 2.87 -22.88 3.55
C GLY A 369 4.13 -22.73 4.43
N MET A 370 5.18 -23.51 4.15
CA MET A 370 6.47 -23.36 4.84
C MET A 370 7.18 -22.04 4.47
N GLU A 371 7.06 -21.58 3.23
CA GLU A 371 7.53 -20.26 2.80
C GLU A 371 6.69 -19.12 3.42
N GLN A 372 5.39 -19.33 3.62
CA GLN A 372 4.49 -18.43 4.33
C GLN A 372 4.85 -18.34 5.81
N ASP A 373 5.14 -19.45 6.49
CA ASP A 373 5.60 -19.46 7.88
C ASP A 373 6.97 -18.77 8.01
N THR A 374 7.84 -18.95 7.01
CA THR A 374 9.13 -18.24 6.93
C THR A 374 8.93 -16.74 6.73
N TRP A 375 7.98 -16.32 5.88
CA TRP A 375 7.61 -14.91 5.71
C TRP A 375 6.98 -14.32 6.98
N VAL A 376 6.08 -15.04 7.65
CA VAL A 376 5.46 -14.61 8.91
C VAL A 376 6.53 -14.44 9.98
N MET A 377 7.45 -15.39 10.14
CA MET A 377 8.58 -15.27 11.05
C MET A 377 9.47 -14.07 10.72
N ILE A 378 9.82 -13.85 9.44
CA ILE A 378 10.65 -12.72 9.00
C ILE A 378 9.92 -11.39 9.20
N SER A 379 8.60 -11.36 8.98
CA SER A 379 7.75 -10.18 9.18
C SER A 379 7.59 -9.84 10.66
N GLU A 380 7.31 -10.81 11.52
CA GLU A 380 7.25 -10.67 12.97
C GLU A 380 8.59 -10.22 13.55
N GLN A 381 9.69 -10.80 13.05
CA GLN A 381 11.04 -10.39 13.43
C GLN A 381 11.34 -8.97 12.93
N GLY A 382 10.97 -8.62 11.69
CA GLY A 382 11.10 -7.27 11.15
C GLY A 382 10.29 -6.23 11.93
N GLU A 383 9.09 -6.58 12.40
CA GLU A 383 8.26 -5.72 13.24
C GLU A 383 8.86 -5.55 14.65
N LYS A 384 9.35 -6.63 15.25
CA LYS A 384 10.07 -6.60 16.54
C LYS A 384 11.28 -5.67 16.45
N LEU A 385 12.11 -5.83 15.43
CA LEU A 385 13.29 -5.00 15.20
C LEU A 385 12.93 -3.53 14.96
N TYR A 386 11.90 -3.25 14.15
CA TYR A 386 11.42 -1.89 13.93
C TYR A 386 10.99 -1.21 15.25
N LYS A 387 10.19 -1.90 16.09
CA LYS A 387 9.77 -1.39 17.41
C LYS A 387 10.95 -1.13 18.33
N MET A 388 11.96 -2.02 18.32
CA MET A 388 13.17 -1.87 19.13
C MET A 388 14.01 -0.67 18.65
N MET A 389 14.25 -0.55 17.34
CA MET A 389 14.99 0.56 16.74
C MET A 389 14.31 1.93 16.97
N CYS A 390 12.98 1.97 16.99
CA CYS A 390 12.23 3.18 17.33
C CYS A 390 12.32 3.54 18.82
N LYS A 391 12.34 2.56 19.73
CA LYS A 391 12.38 2.77 21.18
C LYS A 391 13.78 3.13 21.71
N GLN A 392 14.83 2.55 21.14
CA GLN A 392 16.22 2.79 21.54
C GLN A 392 16.85 4.03 20.88
N GLY A 393 16.07 4.77 20.09
CA GLY A 393 16.27 6.19 19.80
C GLY A 393 17.67 6.61 19.38
N ASN A 394 18.11 6.23 18.16
CA ASN A 394 19.05 6.99 17.30
C ASN A 394 19.43 6.30 15.97
N LEU A 395 18.99 5.05 15.72
CA LEU A 395 19.27 4.35 14.46
C LEU A 395 18.43 4.86 13.28
N ILE A 396 17.11 4.98 13.46
CA ILE A 396 16.20 5.50 12.43
C ILE A 396 16.15 7.02 12.53
N LYS A 397 16.70 7.71 11.53
CA LYS A 397 16.77 9.18 11.48
C LYS A 397 16.86 9.71 10.05
N ASP A 398 16.49 10.98 9.90
CA ASP A 398 16.62 11.70 8.64
C ASP A 398 18.11 11.89 8.30
N ARG A 399 18.54 11.42 7.14
CA ARG A 399 19.94 11.52 6.69
C ARG A 399 20.03 12.29 5.39
N LYS A 400 20.97 13.22 5.29
CA LYS A 400 21.23 14.00 4.07
C LYS A 400 22.37 13.38 3.27
N ARG A 401 22.16 13.11 1.97
CA ARG A 401 23.20 12.67 1.04
C ARG A 401 23.02 13.39 -0.29
N LYS A 402 24.08 14.04 -0.79
CA LYS A 402 24.12 14.82 -2.04
C LYS A 402 22.96 15.84 -2.16
N LEU A 403 22.79 16.73 -1.16
CA LEU A 403 21.74 17.76 -1.07
C LEU A 403 20.29 17.25 -0.92
N THR A 404 20.07 15.93 -1.00
CA THR A 404 18.78 15.28 -0.75
C THR A 404 18.67 14.82 0.69
N THR A 405 17.59 15.19 1.38
CA THR A 405 17.23 14.64 2.70
C THR A 405 16.40 13.39 2.52
N PHE A 406 16.87 12.28 3.07
CA PHE A 406 16.13 11.02 3.12
C PHE A 406 15.56 10.84 4.53
N PRO A 407 14.23 11.02 4.72
CA PRO A 407 13.62 10.88 6.03
C PRO A 407 13.68 9.44 6.55
N LYS A 408 13.75 9.26 7.87
CA LYS A 408 13.58 7.97 8.57
C LYS A 408 14.38 6.80 7.97
N CYS A 409 15.66 7.01 7.71
CA CYS A 409 16.55 5.97 7.17
C CYS A 409 17.38 5.33 8.28
N PHE A 410 18.13 4.27 7.97
CA PHE A 410 19.21 3.72 8.77
C PHE A 410 20.37 3.26 7.86
N LEU A 411 21.57 3.10 8.42
CA LEU A 411 22.74 2.63 7.67
C LEU A 411 22.91 1.12 7.83
N GLY A 412 23.30 0.43 6.75
CA GLY A 412 23.52 -1.02 6.79
C GLY A 412 24.59 -1.43 7.80
N SER A 413 25.69 -0.67 7.89
CA SER A 413 26.75 -0.88 8.90
C SER A 413 26.25 -0.70 10.34
N GLU A 414 25.52 0.37 10.62
CA GLU A 414 24.94 0.65 11.95
C GLU A 414 23.91 -0.41 12.35
N PHE A 415 23.14 -0.92 11.40
CA PHE A 415 22.16 -1.99 11.64
C PHE A 415 22.83 -3.28 12.10
N VAL A 416 23.90 -3.71 11.42
CA VAL A 416 24.63 -4.94 11.80
C VAL A 416 25.35 -4.78 13.14
N SER A 417 25.96 -3.61 13.40
CA SER A 417 26.59 -3.32 14.71
C SER A 417 25.57 -3.35 15.84
N TRP A 418 24.41 -2.71 15.64
CA TRP A 418 23.36 -2.68 16.64
C TRP A 418 22.77 -4.06 16.94
N LEU A 419 22.60 -4.92 15.92
CA LEU A 419 22.13 -6.29 16.11
C LEU A 419 23.10 -7.12 16.98
N LEU A 420 24.42 -6.89 16.87
CA LEU A 420 25.43 -7.51 17.72
C LEU A 420 25.35 -6.99 19.16
N GLU A 421 25.18 -5.68 19.34
CA GLU A 421 25.11 -5.02 20.65
C GLU A 421 23.90 -5.48 21.48
N ILE A 422 22.75 -5.72 20.84
CA ILE A 422 21.54 -6.22 21.51
C ILE A 422 21.55 -7.75 21.69
N GLY A 423 22.54 -8.45 21.14
CA GLY A 423 22.67 -9.90 21.20
C GLY A 423 21.65 -10.67 20.34
N GLU A 424 21.02 -10.04 19.33
CA GLU A 424 20.12 -10.74 18.40
C GLU A 424 20.90 -11.53 17.33
N ILE A 425 22.16 -11.19 17.08
CA ILE A 425 23.10 -11.95 16.24
C ILE A 425 24.44 -12.15 16.96
N HIS A 426 25.16 -13.22 16.64
CA HIS A 426 26.46 -13.53 17.26
C HIS A 426 27.62 -13.27 16.30
N ARG A 427 27.34 -13.18 14.99
CA ARG A 427 28.33 -12.93 13.94
C ARG A 427 27.83 -11.86 12.97
N PRO A 428 28.70 -10.99 12.43
CA PRO A 428 28.31 -9.94 11.48
C PRO A 428 27.60 -10.46 10.23
N GLU A 429 27.97 -11.66 9.76
CA GLU A 429 27.40 -12.30 8.58
C GLU A 429 25.91 -12.63 8.76
N GLU A 430 25.51 -12.98 9.98
CA GLU A 430 24.09 -13.23 10.34
C GLU A 430 23.25 -11.95 10.22
N GLY A 431 23.84 -10.79 10.56
CA GLY A 431 23.20 -9.48 10.40
C GLY A 431 23.02 -9.08 8.94
N VAL A 432 23.97 -9.44 8.07
CA VAL A 432 23.86 -9.24 6.62
C VAL A 432 22.76 -10.12 6.04
N HIS A 433 22.72 -11.39 6.43
CA HIS A 433 21.66 -12.32 6.00
C HIS A 433 20.28 -11.86 6.44
N LEU A 434 20.14 -11.40 7.69
CA LEU A 434 18.89 -10.87 8.21
C LEU A 434 18.46 -9.57 7.49
N GLY A 435 19.39 -8.64 7.26
CA GLY A 435 19.12 -7.44 6.49
C GLY A 435 18.72 -7.73 5.04
N GLN A 436 19.37 -8.71 4.41
CA GLN A 436 19.02 -9.17 3.05
C GLN A 436 17.63 -9.83 3.03
N ALA A 437 17.31 -10.68 4.01
CA ALA A 437 16.00 -11.30 4.14
C ALA A 437 14.88 -10.25 4.32
N LEU A 438 15.09 -9.23 5.16
CA LEU A 438 14.13 -8.13 5.32
C LEU A 438 13.93 -7.33 4.03
N LEU A 439 14.98 -7.19 3.21
CA LEU A 439 14.94 -6.46 1.93
C LEU A 439 14.21 -7.27 0.85
N GLU A 440 14.51 -8.56 0.74
CA GLU A 440 13.87 -9.49 -0.21
C GLU A 440 12.37 -9.67 0.08
N ASN A 441 12.00 -9.68 1.37
CA ASN A 441 10.59 -9.77 1.81
C ASN A 441 9.86 -8.41 1.81
N GLY A 442 10.53 -7.34 1.36
CA GLY A 442 9.92 -6.02 1.19
C GLY A 442 9.55 -5.31 2.49
N ILE A 443 10.17 -5.67 3.61
CA ILE A 443 9.99 -5.00 4.90
C ILE A 443 10.86 -3.73 4.95
N ILE A 444 12.08 -3.82 4.41
CA ILE A 444 12.97 -2.69 4.20
C ILE A 444 13.27 -2.53 2.70
N HIS A 445 13.78 -1.37 2.32
CA HIS A 445 14.25 -1.12 0.97
C HIS A 445 15.46 -0.19 0.97
N HIS A 446 16.32 -0.31 -0.04
CA HIS A 446 17.34 0.70 -0.28
C HIS A 446 16.65 1.97 -0.76
N VAL A 447 17.10 3.13 -0.29
CA VAL A 447 16.46 4.43 -0.58
C VAL A 447 16.37 4.76 -2.08
N THR A 448 17.20 4.12 -2.92
CA THR A 448 17.14 4.23 -4.38
C THR A 448 16.68 2.96 -5.10
N ASP A 449 16.32 1.89 -4.37
CA ASP A 449 15.90 0.57 -4.88
C ASP A 449 16.87 -0.12 -5.86
N LYS A 450 18.15 0.28 -5.86
CA LYS A 450 19.19 -0.20 -6.79
C LYS A 450 20.20 -1.18 -6.21
N HIS A 451 20.12 -1.49 -4.91
CA HIS A 451 21.16 -2.23 -4.20
C HIS A 451 20.57 -3.31 -3.29
N GLN A 452 21.25 -4.45 -3.22
CA GLN A 452 21.06 -5.46 -2.18
C GLN A 452 21.53 -4.94 -0.82
N PHE A 453 21.16 -5.63 0.26
CA PHE A 453 21.59 -5.27 1.60
C PHE A 453 23.10 -5.48 1.74
N LYS A 454 23.78 -4.43 2.21
CA LYS A 454 25.21 -4.39 2.44
C LYS A 454 25.50 -3.78 3.80
N PRO A 455 26.47 -4.32 4.57
CA PRO A 455 26.92 -3.76 5.85
C PRO A 455 27.81 -2.51 5.65
N GLU A 456 27.45 -1.64 4.71
CA GLU A 456 28.19 -0.44 4.32
C GLU A 456 27.39 0.82 4.70
N GLN A 457 27.96 2.00 4.43
CA GLN A 457 27.32 3.32 4.59
C GLN A 457 26.22 3.58 3.53
N MET A 458 25.37 2.59 3.28
CA MET A 458 24.23 2.63 2.38
C MET A 458 22.94 2.86 3.16
N LEU A 459 22.03 3.64 2.58
CA LEU A 459 20.81 4.07 3.25
C LEU A 459 19.67 3.11 2.95
N TYR A 460 19.11 2.53 4.01
CA TYR A 460 17.91 1.71 3.97
C TYR A 460 16.79 2.40 4.73
N ARG A 461 15.56 2.05 4.40
CA ARG A 461 14.35 2.55 5.06
C ARG A 461 13.36 1.41 5.23
N PHE A 462 12.63 1.41 6.33
CA PHE A 462 11.47 0.54 6.51
C PHE A 462 10.32 1.03 5.63
N ARG A 463 9.69 0.15 4.86
CA ARG A 463 8.52 0.52 4.04
C ARG A 463 7.32 0.97 4.89
N TYR A 464 7.31 0.63 6.19
CA TYR A 464 6.36 1.17 7.17
C TYR A 464 6.40 2.70 7.25
N ASP A 465 7.59 3.30 7.06
CA ASP A 465 7.84 4.72 7.32
C ASP A 465 7.52 5.64 6.14
N ASP A 466 7.45 5.12 4.91
CA ASP A 466 7.08 5.86 3.71
C ASP A 466 5.71 5.50 3.14
N GLY A 467 4.96 4.62 3.83
CA GLY A 467 3.61 4.22 3.44
C GLY A 467 3.55 3.26 2.26
N THR A 468 4.68 2.64 1.88
CA THR A 468 4.76 1.65 0.79
C THR A 468 4.66 0.20 1.26
N PHE A 469 4.40 -0.01 2.56
CA PHE A 469 4.20 -1.35 3.12
C PHE A 469 2.80 -1.89 2.83
N TYR A 470 2.74 -3.07 2.20
CA TYR A 470 1.51 -3.84 1.97
C TYR A 470 1.75 -5.26 2.51
N PRO A 471 0.86 -5.82 3.36
CA PRO A 471 0.91 -7.25 3.70
C PRO A 471 0.69 -8.04 2.41
N ARG A 472 1.74 -8.67 1.88
CA ARG A 472 1.67 -9.33 0.56
C ARG A 472 1.15 -10.74 0.72
N SER A 473 0.11 -11.09 -0.03
CA SER A 473 -0.08 -12.48 -0.45
C SER A 473 0.96 -12.80 -1.52
N GLU A 474 1.46 -14.04 -1.58
CA GLU A 474 2.41 -14.53 -2.58
C GLU A 474 2.08 -14.12 -4.03
N MET A 475 0.81 -14.18 -4.43
CA MET A 475 0.32 -13.72 -5.73
C MET A 475 0.65 -12.25 -6.01
N GLN A 476 0.52 -11.37 -5.00
CA GLN A 476 0.82 -9.94 -5.14
C GLN A 476 2.32 -9.69 -5.25
N ASP A 477 3.16 -10.55 -4.65
CA ASP A 477 4.60 -10.44 -4.76
C ASP A 477 5.09 -10.88 -6.15
N VAL A 478 4.56 -11.98 -6.68
CA VAL A 478 4.81 -12.42 -8.07
C VAL A 478 4.34 -11.35 -9.06
N ILE A 479 3.15 -10.76 -8.85
CA ILE A 479 2.65 -9.65 -9.69
C ILE A 479 3.59 -8.44 -9.62
N SER A 480 4.02 -8.03 -8.43
CA SER A 480 4.93 -6.88 -8.27
C SER A 480 6.29 -7.13 -8.92
N LYS A 481 6.86 -8.33 -8.72
CA LYS A 481 8.11 -8.77 -9.33
C LYS A 481 7.99 -8.86 -10.85
N GLY A 482 6.86 -9.37 -11.37
CA GLY A 482 6.57 -9.46 -12.80
C GLY A 482 6.49 -8.10 -13.49
N VAL A 483 5.77 -7.13 -12.91
CA VAL A 483 5.72 -5.75 -13.45
C VAL A 483 7.12 -5.13 -13.44
N ARG A 484 7.87 -5.29 -12.34
CA ARG A 484 9.24 -4.74 -12.24
C ARG A 484 10.18 -5.37 -13.26
N LEU A 485 10.10 -6.69 -13.44
CA LEU A 485 10.89 -7.42 -14.43
C LEU A 485 10.59 -6.91 -15.84
N TYR A 486 9.31 -6.81 -16.20
CA TYR A 486 8.87 -6.28 -17.49
C TYR A 486 9.45 -4.88 -17.73
N CYS A 487 9.25 -3.94 -16.80
CA CYS A 487 9.81 -2.59 -16.92
C CYS A 487 11.34 -2.59 -17.10
N ARG A 488 12.06 -3.46 -16.37
CA ARG A 488 13.53 -3.55 -16.48
C ARG A 488 13.95 -4.10 -17.84
N LEU A 489 13.37 -5.20 -18.30
CA LEU A 489 13.72 -5.83 -19.57
C LEU A 489 13.49 -4.88 -20.76
N HIS A 490 12.38 -4.13 -20.75
CA HIS A 490 12.04 -3.18 -21.81
C HIS A 490 12.79 -1.83 -21.72
N SER A 491 13.49 -1.57 -20.61
CA SER A 491 14.32 -0.36 -20.43
C SER A 491 15.81 -0.60 -20.74
N LEU A 492 16.20 -1.81 -21.14
CA LEU A 492 17.59 -2.13 -21.45
C LEU A 492 18.00 -1.51 -22.79
N PHE A 493 19.19 -0.90 -22.84
CA PHE A 493 19.76 -0.36 -24.08
C PHE A 493 20.00 -1.45 -25.13
N THR A 494 20.48 -2.62 -24.68
CA THR A 494 20.56 -3.83 -25.50
C THR A 494 19.42 -4.75 -25.09
N PRO A 495 18.34 -4.84 -25.89
CA PRO A 495 17.14 -5.53 -25.46
C PRO A 495 17.40 -7.04 -25.39
N VAL A 496 16.95 -7.67 -24.31
CA VAL A 496 16.95 -9.13 -24.17
C VAL A 496 15.80 -9.75 -24.97
N ILE A 497 14.68 -9.02 -25.02
CA ILE A 497 13.49 -9.33 -25.82
C ILE A 497 13.73 -8.82 -27.25
N ARG A 498 13.70 -9.71 -28.24
CA ARG A 498 13.94 -9.38 -29.65
C ARG A 498 13.12 -10.27 -30.56
N ASP A 499 12.99 -9.85 -31.80
CA ASP A 499 12.44 -10.69 -32.85
C ASP A 499 13.38 -11.88 -33.11
N LYS A 500 12.81 -13.08 -33.23
CA LYS A 500 13.58 -14.30 -33.51
C LYS A 500 12.91 -15.17 -34.55
N ASP A 501 13.73 -15.67 -35.46
CA ASP A 501 13.30 -16.67 -36.43
C ASP A 501 13.38 -18.07 -35.82
N TYR A 502 12.26 -18.79 -35.85
CA TYR A 502 12.16 -20.17 -35.39
C TYR A 502 11.31 -20.97 -36.39
N HIS A 503 11.87 -22.06 -36.91
CA HIS A 503 11.28 -22.85 -38.02
C HIS A 503 10.81 -22.00 -39.22
N LEU A 504 11.67 -21.08 -39.69
CA LEU A 504 11.39 -20.19 -40.84
C LEU A 504 10.23 -19.21 -40.61
N ARG A 505 9.78 -19.05 -39.36
CA ARG A 505 8.79 -18.06 -38.96
C ARG A 505 9.40 -17.08 -37.98
N THR A 506 9.28 -15.79 -38.27
CA THR A 506 9.70 -14.72 -37.37
C THR A 506 8.67 -14.54 -36.27
N TYR A 507 9.10 -14.66 -35.02
CA TYR A 507 8.32 -14.35 -33.84
C TYR A 507 8.80 -13.04 -33.25
N LYS A 508 7.91 -12.05 -33.23
CA LYS A 508 8.21 -10.73 -32.71
C LYS A 508 8.19 -10.67 -31.19
N SER A 509 9.02 -9.80 -30.62
CA SER A 509 9.06 -9.46 -29.18
C SER A 509 9.10 -10.71 -28.29
N VAL A 510 10.07 -11.59 -28.52
CA VAL A 510 10.21 -12.85 -27.76
C VAL A 510 11.49 -12.88 -26.94
N VAL A 511 11.46 -13.64 -25.85
CA VAL A 511 12.61 -13.96 -25.02
C VAL A 511 12.81 -15.48 -24.97
N MET A 512 14.07 -15.94 -24.99
CA MET A 512 14.35 -17.36 -24.75
C MET A 512 14.40 -17.63 -23.25
N ALA A 513 13.74 -18.69 -22.78
CA ALA A 513 13.64 -19.01 -21.36
C ALA A 513 15.02 -19.15 -20.69
N ASN A 514 15.94 -19.92 -21.29
CA ASN A 514 17.31 -20.04 -20.78
C ASN A 514 18.07 -18.70 -20.70
N LYS A 515 17.87 -17.79 -21.66
CA LYS A 515 18.48 -16.45 -21.65
C LYS A 515 17.84 -15.53 -20.62
N LEU A 516 16.55 -15.68 -20.37
CA LEU A 516 15.88 -14.97 -19.27
C LEU A 516 16.43 -15.43 -17.92
N ILE A 517 16.61 -16.74 -17.74
CA ILE A 517 17.21 -17.32 -16.53
C ILE A 517 18.65 -16.82 -16.33
N ASP A 518 19.49 -16.88 -17.37
CA ASP A 518 20.85 -16.35 -17.34
C ASP A 518 20.86 -14.87 -16.91
N TRP A 519 19.94 -14.08 -17.47
CA TRP A 519 19.82 -12.67 -17.16
C TRP A 519 19.38 -12.44 -15.72
N LEU A 520 18.36 -13.15 -15.23
CA LEU A 520 17.86 -13.03 -13.85
C LEU A 520 18.95 -13.32 -12.82
N ILE A 521 19.77 -14.35 -13.07
CA ILE A 521 20.90 -14.69 -12.19
C ILE A 521 22.00 -13.65 -12.27
N ALA A 522 22.36 -13.20 -13.48
CA ALA A 522 23.36 -12.16 -13.67
C ALA A 522 22.96 -10.82 -13.04
N GLN A 523 21.66 -10.55 -12.95
CA GLN A 523 21.10 -9.40 -12.27
C GLN A 523 20.97 -9.57 -10.74
N GLY A 524 21.16 -10.79 -10.23
CA GLY A 524 20.99 -11.13 -8.82
C GLY A 524 19.54 -11.17 -8.35
N ASP A 525 18.57 -11.31 -9.26
CA ASP A 525 17.14 -11.47 -8.94
C ASP A 525 16.84 -12.89 -8.48
N CYS A 526 17.64 -13.87 -8.90
CA CYS A 526 17.59 -15.26 -8.47
C CYS A 526 19.02 -15.74 -8.17
N ARG A 527 19.20 -16.55 -7.12
CA ARG A 527 20.52 -17.08 -6.72
C ARG A 527 20.86 -18.34 -7.50
N THR A 528 19.84 -19.09 -7.90
CA THR A 528 19.97 -20.37 -8.59
C THR A 528 19.13 -20.40 -9.87
N ARG A 529 19.43 -21.34 -10.78
CA ARG A 529 18.64 -21.53 -12.01
C ARG A 529 17.26 -22.09 -11.68
N GLU A 530 17.17 -22.90 -10.63
CA GLU A 530 15.94 -23.47 -10.11
C GLU A 530 14.99 -22.39 -9.59
N GLU A 531 15.50 -21.43 -8.81
CA GLU A 531 14.73 -20.25 -8.37
C GLU A 531 14.22 -19.42 -9.56
N ALA A 532 15.06 -19.19 -10.57
CA ALA A 532 14.68 -18.45 -11.77
C ALA A 532 13.65 -19.20 -12.62
N MET A 533 13.71 -20.53 -12.66
CA MET A 533 12.69 -21.36 -13.31
C MET A 533 11.35 -21.28 -12.58
N ILE A 534 11.34 -21.43 -11.25
CA ILE A 534 10.12 -21.30 -10.43
C ILE A 534 9.51 -19.92 -10.63
N PHE A 535 10.32 -18.87 -10.63
CA PHE A 535 9.86 -17.52 -10.89
C PHE A 535 9.29 -17.37 -12.30
N GLY A 536 9.94 -17.93 -13.32
CA GLY A 536 9.43 -17.93 -14.70
C GLY A 536 8.11 -18.70 -14.87
N VAL A 537 7.94 -19.84 -14.18
CA VAL A 537 6.66 -20.56 -14.13
C VAL A 537 5.59 -19.71 -13.44
N GLY A 538 5.92 -19.09 -12.30
CA GLY A 538 5.00 -18.19 -11.60
C GLY A 538 4.55 -17.01 -12.45
N LEU A 539 5.42 -16.45 -13.29
CA LEU A 539 5.05 -15.42 -14.26
C LEU A 539 4.11 -15.95 -15.35
N CYS A 540 4.28 -17.20 -15.80
CA CYS A 540 3.37 -17.82 -16.77
C CYS A 540 1.99 -18.07 -16.16
N ASP A 541 1.94 -18.66 -14.97
CA ASP A 541 0.70 -19.02 -14.27
C ASP A 541 -0.12 -17.77 -13.90
N ASN A 542 0.56 -16.65 -13.61
CA ASN A 542 -0.08 -15.37 -13.29
C ASN A 542 -0.32 -14.47 -14.52
N GLY A 543 -0.13 -14.99 -15.74
CA GLY A 543 -0.52 -14.28 -16.97
C GLY A 543 0.38 -13.10 -17.36
N PHE A 544 1.67 -13.11 -16.98
CA PHE A 544 2.63 -12.12 -17.48
C PHE A 544 3.20 -12.51 -18.84
N MET A 545 3.52 -13.79 -19.02
CA MET A 545 4.12 -14.31 -20.24
C MET A 545 3.58 -15.69 -20.58
N HIS A 546 3.70 -16.08 -21.85
CA HIS A 546 3.26 -17.39 -22.33
C HIS A 546 4.27 -17.94 -23.34
N HIS A 547 4.30 -19.26 -23.46
CA HIS A 547 5.03 -19.89 -24.54
C HIS A 547 4.36 -19.53 -25.87
N VAL A 548 5.15 -19.16 -26.87
CA VAL A 548 4.67 -18.61 -28.14
C VAL A 548 3.79 -19.60 -28.94
N LEU A 549 3.91 -20.90 -28.66
CA LEU A 549 3.05 -21.94 -29.23
C LEU A 549 2.03 -22.50 -28.23
N GLU A 550 2.02 -22.03 -26.98
CA GLU A 550 1.19 -22.50 -25.85
C GLU A 550 1.31 -24.01 -25.53
N LYS A 551 2.32 -24.69 -26.08
CA LYS A 551 2.53 -26.14 -25.93
C LYS A 551 3.47 -26.56 -24.81
N SER A 552 4.18 -25.63 -24.18
CA SER A 552 5.27 -25.94 -23.27
C SER A 552 5.24 -25.03 -22.05
N GLU A 553 5.52 -25.60 -20.88
CA GLU A 553 5.76 -24.86 -19.64
C GLU A 553 7.13 -24.17 -19.66
N PHE A 554 7.33 -23.20 -18.76
CA PHE A 554 8.60 -22.51 -18.63
C PHE A 554 9.68 -23.45 -18.07
N LYS A 555 10.71 -23.70 -18.89
CA LYS A 555 11.84 -24.59 -18.56
C LYS A 555 13.14 -23.94 -18.98
N ASP A 556 14.25 -24.36 -18.39
CA ASP A 556 15.59 -23.92 -18.76
C ASP A 556 16.07 -24.51 -20.09
N GLU A 557 15.37 -24.11 -21.15
CA GLU A 557 15.56 -24.55 -22.52
C GLU A 557 15.51 -23.32 -23.44
N PRO A 558 16.01 -23.41 -24.69
CA PRO A 558 15.91 -22.33 -25.67
C PRO A 558 14.48 -22.17 -26.24
N LEU A 559 13.46 -22.26 -25.39
CA LEU A 559 12.05 -22.09 -25.72
C LEU A 559 11.69 -20.60 -25.78
N LEU A 560 10.81 -20.24 -26.72
CA LEU A 560 10.41 -18.86 -26.95
C LEU A 560 9.17 -18.50 -26.12
N PHE A 561 9.30 -17.47 -25.29
CA PHE A 561 8.24 -16.88 -24.50
C PHE A 561 7.98 -15.44 -24.92
N ARG A 562 6.74 -15.00 -24.79
CA ARG A 562 6.29 -13.64 -25.09
C ARG A 562 5.47 -13.09 -23.92
N PHE A 563 5.62 -11.80 -23.61
CA PHE A 563 4.75 -11.13 -22.63
C PHE A 563 3.39 -10.81 -23.26
N PHE A 564 2.32 -10.98 -22.49
CA PHE A 564 0.97 -10.68 -22.98
C PHE A 564 0.80 -9.20 -23.37
N ALA A 565 1.49 -8.29 -22.67
CA ALA A 565 1.50 -6.86 -23.02
C ALA A 565 2.09 -6.61 -24.42
N ASP A 566 3.15 -7.33 -24.80
CA ASP A 566 3.75 -7.23 -26.13
C ASP A 566 2.85 -7.84 -27.21
N GLU A 567 2.17 -8.96 -26.88
CA GLU A 567 1.22 -9.58 -27.79
C GLU A 567 0.02 -8.66 -28.09
N GLU A 568 -0.50 -7.98 -27.07
CA GLU A 568 -1.59 -7.02 -27.23
C GLU A 568 -1.17 -5.83 -28.10
N MET A 569 0.05 -5.32 -27.94
CA MET A 569 0.58 -4.21 -28.75
C MET A 569 0.89 -4.61 -30.20
N GLU A 570 1.40 -5.82 -30.43
CA GLU A 570 1.75 -6.30 -31.78
C GLU A 570 0.55 -6.78 -32.61
N GLY A 571 -0.63 -6.97 -31.99
CA GLY A 571 -1.86 -7.34 -32.69
C GLY A 571 -1.80 -8.72 -33.35
N SER A 572 -1.26 -9.72 -32.64
CA SER A 572 -1.02 -11.05 -33.21
C SER A 572 -2.32 -11.78 -33.59
N ASN A 573 -2.40 -12.27 -34.83
CA ASN A 573 -3.57 -12.95 -35.41
C ASN A 573 -3.78 -14.35 -34.78
N MET A 574 -4.40 -14.44 -33.61
CA MET A 574 -4.89 -15.70 -33.03
C MET A 574 -6.41 -15.67 -32.96
N LYS A 575 -7.06 -16.31 -33.94
CA LYS A 575 -8.54 -16.44 -34.06
C LYS A 575 -9.22 -17.24 -32.92
N HIS A 576 -8.50 -17.69 -31.89
CA HIS A 576 -9.01 -18.65 -30.89
C HIS A 576 -9.13 -18.13 -29.44
N ARG A 577 -8.77 -16.87 -29.14
CA ARG A 577 -9.22 -16.18 -27.92
C ARG A 577 -9.86 -14.86 -28.32
N LEU A 578 -11.05 -14.57 -27.77
CA LEU A 578 -11.59 -13.21 -27.80
C LEU A 578 -10.60 -12.33 -27.02
N MET A 579 -9.74 -11.60 -27.73
CA MET A 579 -8.86 -10.61 -27.13
C MET A 579 -9.76 -9.52 -26.53
N LYS A 580 -9.88 -9.54 -25.19
CA LYS A 580 -10.57 -8.50 -24.45
C LYS A 580 -9.52 -7.42 -24.18
N HIS A 581 -9.60 -6.30 -24.88
CA HIS A 581 -8.81 -5.13 -24.52
C HIS A 581 -9.22 -4.70 -23.12
N ASP A 582 -8.34 -4.89 -22.14
CA ASP A 582 -8.68 -4.66 -20.74
C ASP A 582 -8.60 -3.19 -20.37
N LEU A 583 -7.76 -2.35 -21.00
CA LEU A 583 -7.71 -0.90 -20.77
C LEU A 583 -8.37 -0.11 -21.91
N LYS A 584 -9.45 0.62 -21.62
CA LYS A 584 -10.23 1.36 -22.61
C LYS A 584 -10.34 2.83 -22.27
N VAL A 585 -10.14 3.69 -23.25
CA VAL A 585 -10.44 5.13 -23.13
C VAL A 585 -11.96 5.31 -23.16
N VAL A 586 -12.50 5.90 -22.10
CA VAL A 586 -13.93 6.17 -21.96
C VAL A 586 -14.25 7.57 -22.46
N GLU A 587 -13.54 8.58 -21.96
CA GLU A 587 -13.85 9.98 -22.27
C GLU A 587 -12.63 10.89 -22.08
N ASN A 588 -12.49 11.89 -22.97
CA ASN A 588 -11.54 12.99 -22.81
C ASN A 588 -12.20 14.10 -21.99
N VAL A 589 -11.54 14.52 -20.93
CA VAL A 589 -12.03 15.50 -19.95
C VAL A 589 -11.28 16.82 -20.14
N ILE A 590 -12.02 17.87 -20.48
CA ILE A 590 -11.54 19.25 -20.37
C ILE A 590 -12.44 19.94 -19.36
N ALA A 591 -11.90 20.22 -18.18
CA ALA A 591 -12.70 20.62 -17.05
C ALA A 591 -12.00 21.64 -16.15
N LYS A 592 -12.76 22.21 -15.23
CA LYS A 592 -12.28 23.11 -14.18
C LYS A 592 -12.73 22.57 -12.84
N SER A 593 -11.81 22.48 -11.88
CA SER A 593 -12.13 22.07 -10.51
C SER A 593 -12.59 23.26 -9.69
N LEU A 594 -13.84 23.16 -9.21
CA LEU A 594 -14.55 24.18 -8.46
C LEU A 594 -14.73 23.73 -7.01
N LEU A 595 -14.40 24.60 -6.05
CA LEU A 595 -14.59 24.32 -4.62
C LEU A 595 -15.82 25.09 -4.11
N ILE A 596 -16.86 24.38 -3.72
CA ILE A 596 -18.16 24.93 -3.33
C ILE A 596 -18.42 24.63 -1.86
N LYS A 597 -18.70 25.69 -1.08
CA LYS A 597 -19.08 25.57 0.34
C LYS A 597 -20.60 25.58 0.46
N SER A 598 -21.15 24.73 1.32
CA SER A 598 -22.60 24.76 1.64
C SER A 598 -22.96 26.04 2.37
N ASN A 599 -24.08 26.67 2.02
CA ASN A 599 -24.69 27.77 2.77
C ASN A 599 -26.19 27.52 2.94
N GLU A 600 -26.77 27.82 4.11
CA GLU A 600 -28.22 27.72 4.36
C GLU A 600 -28.86 26.36 4.02
N GLY A 601 -28.10 25.26 4.09
CA GLY A 601 -28.62 23.94 3.75
C GLY A 601 -28.77 23.68 2.25
N SER A 602 -28.12 24.47 1.40
CA SER A 602 -28.01 24.28 -0.06
C SER A 602 -26.55 24.47 -0.52
N TYR A 603 -26.17 23.87 -1.64
CA TYR A 603 -24.93 24.25 -2.34
C TYR A 603 -25.15 25.36 -3.38
N GLY A 604 -26.40 25.71 -3.67
CA GLY A 604 -26.78 26.74 -4.62
C GLY A 604 -26.90 26.28 -6.07
N PHE A 605 -27.00 24.97 -6.32
CA PHE A 605 -27.19 24.41 -7.66
C PHE A 605 -28.05 23.15 -7.64
N GLY A 606 -28.69 22.86 -8.78
CA GLY A 606 -29.47 21.64 -9.01
C GLY A 606 -29.03 20.91 -10.27
N LEU A 607 -29.18 19.58 -10.28
CA LEU A 607 -28.82 18.72 -11.40
C LEU A 607 -30.05 18.19 -12.14
N GLU A 608 -29.88 17.89 -13.42
CA GLU A 608 -30.80 17.11 -14.24
C GLU A 608 -30.07 15.97 -14.93
N ASP A 609 -30.80 14.88 -15.18
CA ASP A 609 -30.32 13.78 -16.02
C ASP A 609 -30.63 14.10 -17.48
N LYS A 610 -29.59 14.20 -18.30
CA LYS A 610 -29.69 14.27 -19.76
C LYS A 610 -28.80 13.20 -20.37
N ASN A 611 -29.40 12.18 -20.97
CA ASN A 611 -28.70 11.04 -21.58
C ASN A 611 -27.81 10.26 -20.59
N LYS A 612 -28.27 10.03 -19.35
CA LYS A 612 -27.53 9.34 -18.27
C LYS A 612 -26.29 10.12 -17.79
N VAL A 613 -26.28 11.44 -17.98
CA VAL A 613 -25.18 12.31 -17.59
C VAL A 613 -25.71 13.43 -16.69
N PRO A 614 -25.08 13.68 -15.53
CA PRO A 614 -25.47 14.78 -14.66
C PRO A 614 -25.09 16.13 -15.28
N ILE A 615 -26.11 16.92 -15.62
CA ILE A 615 -25.97 18.27 -16.16
C ILE A 615 -26.51 19.28 -15.15
N ILE A 616 -25.88 20.46 -15.06
CA ILE A 616 -26.34 21.54 -14.19
C ILE A 616 -27.64 22.14 -14.76
N LYS A 617 -28.73 22.00 -14.01
CA LYS A 617 -30.06 22.51 -14.37
C LYS A 617 -30.28 23.95 -13.92
N LEU A 618 -29.86 24.24 -12.70
CA LEU A 618 -30.11 25.51 -12.01
C LEU A 618 -28.86 25.91 -11.25
N VAL A 619 -28.56 27.21 -11.26
CA VAL A 619 -27.60 27.84 -10.34
C VAL A 619 -28.31 29.03 -9.71
N GLU A 620 -28.32 29.09 -8.39
CA GLU A 620 -28.97 30.16 -7.61
C GLU A 620 -28.11 31.44 -7.67
N LYS A 621 -28.73 32.56 -8.00
CA LYS A 621 -28.07 33.87 -8.10
C LYS A 621 -27.49 34.29 -6.75
N GLY A 622 -26.22 34.71 -6.72
CA GLY A 622 -25.49 35.09 -5.52
C GLY A 622 -25.08 33.90 -4.63
N SER A 623 -25.30 32.66 -5.04
CA SER A 623 -24.87 31.49 -4.28
C SER A 623 -23.34 31.27 -4.35
N ASN A 624 -22.83 30.40 -3.48
CA ASN A 624 -21.43 29.99 -3.54
C ASN A 624 -21.12 29.19 -4.82
N ALA A 625 -22.11 28.52 -5.41
CA ALA A 625 -21.97 27.81 -6.68
C ALA A 625 -21.77 28.76 -7.86
N GLU A 626 -22.56 29.84 -7.95
CA GLU A 626 -22.38 30.90 -8.96
C GLU A 626 -20.97 31.49 -8.84
N MET A 627 -20.56 31.87 -7.62
CA MET A 627 -19.25 32.48 -7.41
C MET A 627 -18.07 31.51 -7.60
N ALA A 628 -18.30 30.21 -7.44
CA ALA A 628 -17.28 29.20 -7.72
C ALA A 628 -17.07 28.97 -9.21
N GLY A 629 -18.02 29.33 -10.08
CA GLY A 629 -17.93 29.12 -11.52
C GLY A 629 -18.92 28.12 -12.11
N MET A 630 -20.02 27.81 -11.42
CA MET A 630 -21.03 26.90 -11.98
C MET A 630 -21.94 27.63 -12.98
N GLU A 631 -22.15 27.00 -14.13
CA GLU A 631 -23.02 27.51 -15.19
C GLU A 631 -24.05 26.44 -15.58
N VAL A 632 -25.27 26.89 -15.88
CA VAL A 632 -26.35 26.02 -16.35
C VAL A 632 -25.96 25.39 -17.70
N GLY A 633 -26.27 24.10 -17.85
CA GLY A 633 -26.03 23.34 -19.07
C GLY A 633 -24.65 22.68 -19.18
N LYS A 634 -23.74 22.88 -18.22
CA LYS A 634 -22.44 22.19 -18.22
C LYS A 634 -22.55 20.80 -17.59
N LYS A 635 -21.78 19.85 -18.14
CA LYS A 635 -21.64 18.47 -17.66
C LYS A 635 -20.75 18.43 -16.41
N ILE A 636 -21.12 17.61 -15.42
CA ILE A 636 -20.27 17.31 -14.27
C ILE A 636 -19.58 15.96 -14.50
N PHE A 637 -18.25 15.94 -14.38
CA PHE A 637 -17.46 14.72 -14.47
C PHE A 637 -17.30 14.07 -13.10
N ALA A 638 -16.86 14.84 -12.09
CA ALA A 638 -16.55 14.28 -10.79
C ALA A 638 -16.99 15.17 -9.63
N ILE A 639 -17.30 14.56 -8.48
CA ILE A 639 -17.60 15.24 -7.22
C ILE A 639 -16.76 14.59 -6.12
N ASN A 640 -15.91 15.36 -5.45
CA ASN A 640 -14.98 14.90 -4.42
C ASN A 640 -14.08 13.73 -4.87
N GLY A 641 -13.73 13.68 -6.16
CA GLY A 641 -12.92 12.61 -6.76
C GLY A 641 -13.73 11.41 -7.27
N ASP A 642 -15.05 11.35 -7.05
CA ASP A 642 -15.92 10.30 -7.57
C ASP A 642 -16.44 10.66 -8.97
N LEU A 643 -16.28 9.77 -9.95
CA LEU A 643 -16.72 9.94 -11.34
C LEU A 643 -18.24 9.79 -11.46
N VAL A 644 -18.97 10.82 -11.05
CA VAL A 644 -20.45 10.82 -11.04
C VAL A 644 -21.08 10.65 -12.42
N PHE A 645 -20.38 10.98 -13.51
CA PHE A 645 -20.93 10.79 -14.87
C PHE A 645 -21.00 9.33 -15.31
N MET A 646 -20.27 8.43 -14.63
CA MET A 646 -20.29 6.99 -14.85
C MET A 646 -21.31 6.29 -13.94
N ARG A 647 -22.00 7.04 -13.08
CA ARG A 647 -22.94 6.51 -12.10
C ARG A 647 -24.40 6.73 -12.52
N PRO A 648 -25.31 5.85 -12.06
CA PRO A 648 -26.73 6.12 -12.10
C PRO A 648 -27.09 7.45 -11.41
N PHE A 649 -27.93 8.26 -12.04
CA PHE A 649 -28.28 9.60 -11.54
C PHE A 649 -28.89 9.60 -10.14
N ASN A 650 -29.67 8.57 -9.78
CA ASN A 650 -30.23 8.39 -8.45
C ASN A 650 -29.16 8.26 -7.35
N GLU A 651 -28.05 7.56 -7.62
CA GLU A 651 -26.93 7.48 -6.67
C GLU A 651 -26.24 8.83 -6.48
N VAL A 652 -26.09 9.60 -7.57
CA VAL A 652 -25.47 10.93 -7.54
C VAL A 652 -26.31 11.91 -6.72
N ASP A 653 -27.64 11.89 -6.87
CA ASP A 653 -28.56 12.73 -6.09
C ASP A 653 -28.53 12.34 -4.59
N CYS A 654 -28.53 11.05 -4.27
CA CYS A 654 -28.34 10.56 -2.91
C CYS A 654 -26.99 10.98 -2.32
N PHE A 655 -25.91 10.93 -3.11
CA PHE A 655 -24.57 11.34 -2.69
C PHE A 655 -24.49 12.83 -2.35
N LEU A 656 -25.10 13.67 -3.18
CA LEU A 656 -25.18 15.11 -2.95
C LEU A 656 -25.97 15.44 -1.67
N LYS A 657 -27.12 14.79 -1.46
CA LYS A 657 -27.92 14.92 -0.22
C LYS A 657 -27.13 14.49 1.01
N SER A 658 -26.35 13.42 0.93
CA SER A 658 -25.48 12.96 2.02
C SER A 658 -24.37 13.96 2.34
N CYS A 659 -23.73 14.52 1.31
CA CYS A 659 -22.71 15.56 1.46
C CYS A 659 -23.28 16.84 2.08
N LEU A 660 -24.50 17.21 1.68
CA LEU A 660 -25.23 18.35 2.23
C LEU A 660 -25.54 18.17 3.72
N ASN A 661 -26.02 16.98 4.11
CA ASN A 661 -26.29 16.64 5.51
C ASN A 661 -25.02 16.68 6.38
N SER A 662 -23.86 16.33 5.81
CA SER A 662 -22.57 16.38 6.50
C SER A 662 -21.87 17.74 6.43
N ARG A 663 -22.46 18.75 5.77
CA ARG A 663 -21.92 20.11 5.59
C ARG A 663 -20.48 20.15 5.05
N LYS A 664 -20.08 19.15 4.28
CA LYS A 664 -18.73 19.09 3.69
C LYS A 664 -18.65 19.99 2.45
N PRO A 665 -17.50 20.64 2.19
CA PRO A 665 -17.30 21.32 0.92
C PRO A 665 -17.28 20.31 -0.23
N LEU A 666 -17.76 20.72 -1.40
CA LEU A 666 -17.72 19.93 -2.63
C LEU A 666 -16.59 20.42 -3.53
N ARG A 667 -15.75 19.49 -3.99
CA ARG A 667 -14.86 19.69 -5.14
C ARG A 667 -15.55 19.12 -6.37
N VAL A 668 -16.03 19.98 -7.27
CA VAL A 668 -16.77 19.57 -8.46
C VAL A 668 -15.90 19.80 -9.69
N LEU A 669 -15.75 18.77 -10.53
CA LEU A 669 -15.06 18.84 -11.81
C LEU A 669 -16.09 19.07 -12.92
N VAL A 670 -16.14 20.29 -13.45
CA VAL A 670 -17.16 20.73 -14.41
C VAL A 670 -16.56 20.95 -15.79
N SER A 671 -17.24 20.47 -16.84
CA SER A 671 -16.84 20.70 -18.23
C SER A 671 -16.75 22.19 -18.54
N THR A 672 -15.57 22.62 -18.99
CA THR A 672 -15.27 24.03 -19.24
C THR A 672 -14.48 24.15 -20.55
N LYS A 673 -14.92 25.04 -21.44
CA LYS A 673 -14.23 25.25 -22.72
C LYS A 673 -12.99 26.14 -22.52
N PRO A 674 -11.87 25.90 -23.23
CA PRO A 674 -10.69 26.77 -23.20
C PRO A 674 -10.99 28.23 -23.52
N ARG A 675 -11.89 28.47 -24.47
CA ARG A 675 -12.33 29.79 -24.88
C ARG A 675 -13.85 29.85 -24.93
N GLU A 676 -14.43 30.89 -24.37
CA GLU A 676 -15.87 31.12 -24.39
C GLU A 676 -16.22 32.59 -24.58
N THR A 677 -17.42 32.84 -25.09
CA THR A 677 -17.95 34.18 -25.31
C THR A 677 -19.06 34.45 -24.30
N VAL A 678 -18.75 35.30 -23.33
CA VAL A 678 -19.64 35.76 -22.26
C VAL A 678 -20.38 37.00 -22.74
N LYS A 679 -21.71 36.96 -22.76
CA LYS A 679 -22.56 38.10 -23.14
C LYS A 679 -23.15 38.72 -21.88
N ILE A 680 -22.60 39.86 -21.46
CA ILE A 680 -23.01 40.57 -20.25
C ILE A 680 -24.08 41.60 -20.63
N PRO A 681 -25.31 41.50 -20.09
CA PRO A 681 -26.34 42.49 -20.36
C PRO A 681 -25.95 43.85 -19.76
N ASP A 682 -26.22 44.94 -20.48
CA ASP A 682 -25.92 46.28 -19.95
C ASP A 682 -26.90 46.64 -18.81
N SER A 683 -26.37 47.25 -17.75
CA SER A 683 -27.13 47.58 -16.53
C SER A 683 -26.81 48.99 -16.03
N ALA A 684 -27.84 49.65 -15.47
CA ALA A 684 -27.71 50.96 -14.83
C ALA A 684 -26.83 50.92 -13.56
N GLU A 685 -26.75 49.75 -12.90
CA GLU A 685 -25.94 49.55 -11.69
C GLU A 685 -24.45 49.28 -11.99
N GLY A 686 -24.06 49.26 -13.27
CA GLY A 686 -22.72 48.84 -13.70
C GLY A 686 -22.68 47.38 -14.15
N LEU A 687 -21.58 46.99 -14.80
CA LEU A 687 -21.41 45.60 -15.26
C LEU A 687 -20.97 44.66 -14.13
N GLY A 688 -20.41 45.19 -13.04
CA GLY A 688 -20.10 44.40 -11.82
C GLY A 688 -18.81 43.58 -11.87
N PHE A 689 -17.80 43.99 -12.65
CA PHE A 689 -16.49 43.34 -12.68
C PHE A 689 -15.36 44.37 -12.77
N GLN A 690 -14.16 43.96 -12.35
CA GLN A 690 -12.92 44.74 -12.44
C GLN A 690 -11.92 44.02 -13.36
N ILE A 691 -11.13 44.79 -14.11
CA ILE A 691 -10.10 44.27 -15.01
C ILE A 691 -8.73 44.75 -14.47
N ARG A 692 -7.66 43.96 -14.67
CA ARG A 692 -6.28 44.37 -14.38
C ARG A 692 -5.32 43.73 -15.40
N GLY A 693 -4.08 44.20 -15.48
CA GLY A 693 -3.01 43.56 -16.25
C GLY A 693 -2.58 44.32 -17.51
N TYR A 694 -1.42 43.94 -18.05
CA TYR A 694 -0.80 44.54 -19.23
C TYR A 694 -0.44 43.43 -20.23
N GLY A 695 -1.33 43.21 -21.21
CA GLY A 695 -1.16 42.28 -22.33
C GLY A 695 -1.06 40.78 -21.97
N PRO A 696 -2.16 40.00 -21.95
CA PRO A 696 -3.58 40.38 -22.06
C PRO A 696 -4.17 40.90 -20.73
N SER A 697 -5.28 41.64 -20.83
CA SER A 697 -6.06 42.06 -19.65
C SER A 697 -6.78 40.86 -19.03
N VAL A 698 -6.86 40.81 -17.70
CA VAL A 698 -7.51 39.74 -16.92
C VAL A 698 -8.63 40.27 -16.04
N VAL A 699 -9.66 39.45 -15.83
CA VAL A 699 -10.73 39.74 -14.87
C VAL A 699 -10.14 39.65 -13.46
N HIS A 700 -10.03 40.78 -12.77
CA HIS A 700 -9.43 40.85 -11.44
C HIS A 700 -10.40 40.41 -10.35
N ALA A 701 -11.62 40.94 -10.41
CA ALA A 701 -12.68 40.69 -9.45
C ALA A 701 -14.05 40.71 -10.13
N VAL A 702 -14.98 39.94 -9.59
CA VAL A 702 -16.38 39.93 -10.03
C VAL A 702 -17.27 40.10 -8.79
N GLY A 703 -18.26 40.97 -8.90
CA GLY A 703 -19.20 41.26 -7.82
C GLY A 703 -20.23 40.15 -7.67
N ARG A 704 -20.48 39.73 -6.43
CA ARG A 704 -21.47 38.70 -6.10
C ARG A 704 -22.89 39.12 -6.52
N GLY A 705 -23.59 38.25 -7.25
CA GLY A 705 -24.96 38.49 -7.71
C GLY A 705 -25.11 39.62 -8.76
N THR A 706 -24.02 40.07 -9.36
CA THR A 706 -24.05 41.08 -10.43
C THR A 706 -24.40 40.48 -11.80
N VAL A 707 -24.69 41.34 -12.79
CA VAL A 707 -24.97 40.89 -14.16
C VAL A 707 -23.77 40.18 -14.82
N ALA A 708 -22.53 40.52 -14.43
CA ALA A 708 -21.35 39.81 -14.90
C ALA A 708 -21.23 38.39 -14.32
N ALA A 709 -21.50 38.22 -13.02
CA ALA A 709 -21.49 36.90 -12.38
C ALA A 709 -22.54 35.97 -13.01
N ALA A 710 -23.77 36.48 -13.18
CA ALA A 710 -24.87 35.72 -13.79
C ALA A 710 -24.62 35.38 -15.28
N ALA A 711 -23.81 36.18 -15.99
CA ALA A 711 -23.42 35.92 -17.37
C ALA A 711 -22.33 34.84 -17.50
N GLY A 712 -21.69 34.42 -16.40
CA GLY A 712 -20.58 33.44 -16.41
C GLY A 712 -19.18 34.06 -16.43
N LEU A 713 -19.04 35.34 -16.07
CA LEU A 713 -17.71 35.96 -15.92
C LEU A 713 -17.12 35.62 -14.56
N HIS A 714 -15.87 35.15 -14.55
CA HIS A 714 -15.17 34.71 -13.34
C HIS A 714 -13.79 35.35 -13.19
N PRO A 715 -13.33 35.61 -11.94
CA PRO A 715 -11.98 36.11 -11.69
C PRO A 715 -10.90 35.19 -12.29
N GLY A 716 -9.85 35.79 -12.83
CA GLY A 716 -8.72 35.11 -13.47
C GLY A 716 -8.85 34.90 -14.97
N GLN A 717 -10.06 34.97 -15.55
CA GLN A 717 -10.26 34.82 -16.99
C GLN A 717 -9.50 35.89 -17.80
N CYS A 718 -8.84 35.48 -18.89
CA CYS A 718 -8.08 36.39 -19.76
C CYS A 718 -8.97 36.93 -20.87
N ILE A 719 -9.05 38.25 -21.02
CA ILE A 719 -9.87 38.90 -22.04
C ILE A 719 -9.09 38.94 -23.36
N ILE A 720 -9.65 38.30 -24.39
CA ILE A 720 -9.04 38.21 -25.72
C ILE A 720 -9.76 39.12 -26.71
N LYS A 721 -11.10 39.13 -26.68
CA LYS A 721 -11.90 40.02 -27.54
C LYS A 721 -12.99 40.76 -26.78
N VAL A 722 -13.22 42.01 -27.14
CA VAL A 722 -14.37 42.80 -26.68
C VAL A 722 -15.21 43.16 -27.90
N ASN A 723 -16.48 42.73 -27.92
CA ASN A 723 -17.42 42.94 -29.03
C ASN A 723 -16.89 42.52 -30.41
N GLY A 724 -16.04 41.49 -30.44
CA GLY A 724 -15.41 40.96 -31.66
C GLY A 724 -14.04 41.54 -31.98
N ILE A 725 -13.64 42.65 -31.35
CA ILE A 725 -12.33 43.31 -31.52
C ILE A 725 -11.29 42.60 -30.65
N ASN A 726 -10.12 42.27 -31.22
CA ASN A 726 -9.04 41.61 -30.49
C ASN A 726 -8.27 42.61 -29.62
N VAL A 727 -8.35 42.42 -28.30
CA VAL A 727 -7.70 43.27 -27.29
C VAL A 727 -6.53 42.58 -26.59
N SER A 728 -6.08 41.41 -27.06
CA SER A 728 -5.09 40.58 -26.36
C SER A 728 -3.72 41.26 -26.16
N LYS A 729 -3.38 42.24 -27.00
CA LYS A 729 -2.13 43.01 -26.96
C LYS A 729 -2.36 44.49 -26.58
N GLU A 730 -3.59 44.87 -26.28
CA GLU A 730 -3.93 46.25 -26.00
C GLU A 730 -3.66 46.62 -24.53
N THR A 731 -3.53 47.93 -24.28
CA THR A 731 -3.33 48.47 -22.93
C THR A 731 -4.61 48.36 -22.11
N HIS A 732 -4.48 48.32 -20.79
CA HIS A 732 -5.60 48.28 -19.86
C HIS A 732 -6.65 49.37 -20.12
N ALA A 733 -6.21 50.60 -20.38
CA ALA A 733 -7.08 51.73 -20.70
C ALA A 733 -7.87 51.52 -22.01
N SER A 734 -7.23 50.96 -23.04
CA SER A 734 -7.89 50.64 -24.32
C SER A 734 -9.00 49.60 -24.14
N VAL A 735 -8.73 48.55 -23.35
CA VAL A 735 -9.74 47.51 -23.06
C VAL A 735 -10.94 48.10 -22.32
N ILE A 736 -10.72 48.99 -21.35
CA ILE A 736 -11.80 49.70 -20.66
C ILE A 736 -12.59 50.60 -21.62
N ALA A 737 -11.90 51.31 -22.52
CA ALA A 737 -12.56 52.13 -23.53
C ALA A 737 -13.46 51.29 -24.45
N HIS A 738 -12.99 50.14 -24.93
CA HIS A 738 -13.79 49.21 -25.73
C HIS A 738 -15.01 48.64 -24.98
N VAL A 739 -14.86 48.33 -23.68
CA VAL A 739 -15.98 47.87 -22.85
C VAL A 739 -17.00 48.99 -22.63
N THR A 740 -16.55 50.23 -22.48
CA THR A 740 -17.39 51.38 -22.14
C THR A 740 -18.07 52.00 -23.36
N ALA A 741 -17.43 51.97 -24.54
CA ALA A 741 -17.91 52.59 -25.78
C ALA A 741 -19.29 52.07 -26.23
N CYS A 742 -19.64 50.82 -25.89
CA CYS A 742 -20.91 50.20 -26.27
C CYS A 742 -21.99 50.26 -25.19
N ARG A 743 -21.75 50.92 -24.04
CA ARG A 743 -22.71 51.00 -22.94
C ARG A 743 -23.72 52.13 -23.11
N LYS A 744 -24.99 51.84 -22.80
CA LYS A 744 -26.07 52.82 -22.66
C LYS A 744 -25.93 53.59 -21.35
N TYR A 745 -25.44 52.96 -20.28
CA TYR A 745 -25.28 53.55 -18.95
C TYR A 745 -23.80 53.83 -18.64
N ARG A 746 -23.35 55.08 -18.85
CA ARG A 746 -21.92 55.48 -18.73
C ARG A 746 -21.39 55.58 -17.29
N ARG A 747 -22.24 55.76 -16.27
CA ARG A 747 -21.81 55.88 -14.86
C ARG A 747 -22.68 55.02 -13.93
N PRO A 748 -22.11 54.10 -13.14
CA PRO A 748 -22.84 53.36 -12.11
C PRO A 748 -23.30 54.30 -10.99
N THR A 749 -24.53 54.16 -10.52
CA THR A 749 -25.11 54.99 -9.44
C THR A 749 -24.76 54.49 -8.02
N LYS A 750 -24.25 53.27 -7.85
CA LYS A 750 -23.85 52.69 -6.55
C LYS A 750 -22.71 51.67 -6.69
N GLN A 751 -21.46 52.08 -6.59
CA GLN A 751 -20.31 51.16 -6.65
C GLN A 751 -19.84 50.66 -5.27
N ASP A 752 -20.21 51.36 -4.19
CA ASP A 752 -19.71 51.14 -2.82
C ASP A 752 -20.37 49.98 -2.05
N SER A 753 -21.34 49.27 -2.62
CA SER A 753 -22.08 48.18 -1.96
C SER A 753 -21.81 46.77 -2.53
N ILE A 754 -20.91 46.64 -3.51
CA ILE A 754 -20.66 45.37 -4.20
C ILE A 754 -19.70 44.51 -3.37
N GLN A 755 -20.10 43.26 -3.09
CA GLN A 755 -19.23 42.26 -2.52
C GLN A 755 -18.32 41.66 -3.60
N TRP A 756 -17.06 42.08 -3.63
CA TRP A 756 -16.07 41.64 -4.61
C TRP A 756 -15.48 40.25 -4.29
N VAL A 757 -15.41 39.39 -5.30
CA VAL A 757 -14.72 38.09 -5.24
C VAL A 757 -13.50 38.14 -6.16
N TYR A 758 -12.34 37.76 -5.62
CA TYR A 758 -11.04 37.84 -6.29
C TYR A 758 -10.50 36.44 -6.63
N ASN A 759 -9.61 36.37 -7.63
CA ASN A 759 -8.95 35.12 -8.03
C ASN A 759 -7.90 34.64 -7.00
N SER A 760 -7.31 35.55 -6.23
CA SER A 760 -6.27 35.21 -5.25
C SER A 760 -6.55 35.83 -3.87
N ILE A 761 -6.17 35.11 -2.82
CA ILE A 761 -6.30 35.57 -1.42
C ILE A 761 -5.47 36.86 -1.21
N GLU A 762 -4.34 36.98 -1.89
CA GLU A 762 -3.47 38.15 -1.83
C GLU A 762 -4.15 39.39 -2.41
N SER A 763 -4.83 39.26 -3.55
CA SER A 763 -5.61 40.36 -4.12
C SER A 763 -6.75 40.81 -3.20
N ALA A 764 -7.40 39.86 -2.52
CA ALA A 764 -8.43 40.18 -1.53
C ALA A 764 -7.83 40.90 -0.30
N GLN A 765 -6.63 40.51 0.15
CA GLN A 765 -5.93 41.16 1.26
C GLN A 765 -5.39 42.55 0.89
N GLU A 766 -4.88 42.75 -0.33
CA GLU A 766 -4.42 44.05 -0.84
C GLU A 766 -5.55 45.09 -0.85
N ASP A 767 -6.75 44.71 -1.30
CA ASP A 767 -7.90 45.61 -1.31
C ASP A 767 -8.44 45.89 0.10
N LEU A 768 -8.44 44.90 1.01
CA LEU A 768 -8.75 45.10 2.42
C LEU A 768 -7.76 46.05 3.12
N GLN A 769 -6.48 46.02 2.73
CA GLN A 769 -5.47 46.95 3.24
C GLN A 769 -5.68 48.36 2.68
N LYS A 770 -5.97 48.50 1.39
CA LYS A 770 -6.28 49.79 0.75
C LYS A 770 -7.56 50.43 1.28
N SER A 771 -8.59 49.64 1.58
CA SER A 771 -9.84 50.15 2.17
C SER A 771 -9.66 50.61 3.63
N ASN A 772 -8.68 50.05 4.34
CA ASN A 772 -8.37 50.38 5.74
C ASN A 772 -7.33 51.53 5.86
N SER A 773 -6.58 51.84 4.82
CA SER A 773 -5.69 53.02 4.78
C SER A 773 -6.41 54.24 4.19
N LYS A 774 -7.04 55.06 5.04
CA LYS A 774 -7.26 56.47 4.67
C LYS A 774 -5.89 57.17 4.58
N PRO A 775 -5.60 57.98 3.54
CA PRO A 775 -4.33 58.68 3.45
C PRO A 775 -4.31 59.84 4.45
N PRO A 776 -3.24 60.05 5.23
CA PRO A 776 -2.85 61.38 5.66
C PRO A 776 -2.12 62.10 4.51
N GLY A 777 -2.29 63.43 4.47
CA GLY A 777 -1.91 64.40 3.44
C GLY A 777 -0.65 64.16 2.60
N ASP A 778 -0.78 64.59 1.33
CA ASP A 778 0.25 65.13 0.43
C ASP A 778 1.67 64.60 0.57
N GLU A 779 2.03 63.61 -0.26
CA GLU A 779 3.30 63.65 -1.01
C GLU A 779 3.09 63.04 -2.41
N ALA A 780 3.43 63.82 -3.43
CA ALA A 780 3.37 63.44 -4.83
C ALA A 780 4.44 62.37 -5.13
N GLY A 781 4.00 61.17 -5.48
CA GLY A 781 4.87 60.05 -5.86
C GLY A 781 4.19 59.13 -6.87
N ASP A 782 4.25 59.54 -8.14
CA ASP A 782 4.18 58.71 -9.36
C ASP A 782 3.09 57.60 -9.39
N ALA A 783 1.83 58.01 -9.32
CA ALA A 783 0.72 57.20 -9.77
C ALA A 783 0.60 57.35 -11.30
N PHE A 784 0.69 56.24 -12.04
CA PHE A 784 0.41 56.16 -13.49
C PHE A 784 -1.05 56.53 -13.77
N ASP A 785 -1.36 57.82 -13.81
CA ASP A 785 -2.64 58.36 -14.23
C ASP A 785 -2.62 58.51 -15.76
N CYS A 786 -2.89 57.40 -16.46
CA CYS A 786 -3.08 57.44 -17.90
C CYS A 786 -4.43 58.10 -18.19
N LYS A 787 -4.41 59.28 -18.83
CA LYS A 787 -5.58 60.03 -19.34
C LYS A 787 -6.55 59.13 -20.12
N VAL A 788 -7.56 58.58 -19.45
CA VAL A 788 -8.62 57.77 -20.07
C VAL A 788 -9.55 58.64 -20.94
N GLU A 789 -9.68 59.93 -20.63
CA GLU A 789 -10.57 60.86 -21.36
C GLU A 789 -10.13 61.13 -22.81
N GLU A 790 -8.82 61.25 -23.10
CA GLU A 790 -8.33 61.50 -24.47
C GLU A 790 -8.50 60.30 -25.41
N VAL A 791 -8.61 59.08 -24.88
CA VAL A 791 -8.77 57.83 -25.67
C VAL A 791 -10.24 57.58 -26.02
N ILE A 792 -11.15 57.91 -25.10
CA ILE A 792 -12.59 57.72 -25.29
C ILE A 792 -13.11 58.50 -26.51
N ASP A 793 -12.61 59.72 -26.73
CA ASP A 793 -13.04 60.56 -27.87
C ASP A 793 -12.60 60.04 -29.24
N LYS A 794 -11.50 59.27 -29.34
CA LYS A 794 -11.09 58.62 -30.61
C LYS A 794 -11.95 57.42 -30.98
N PHE A 795 -12.48 56.69 -30.00
CA PHE A 795 -13.33 55.51 -30.24
C PHE A 795 -14.81 55.85 -30.44
N ASN A 796 -15.25 57.03 -29.97
CA ASN A 796 -16.60 57.55 -30.17
C ASN A 796 -16.97 57.69 -31.67
N THR A 797 -15.99 57.90 -32.55
CA THR A 797 -16.22 58.04 -34.01
C THR A 797 -16.46 56.70 -34.72
N MET A 798 -16.04 55.57 -34.14
CA MET A 798 -16.18 54.24 -34.78
C MET A 798 -17.42 53.45 -34.32
N ALA A 799 -17.98 53.74 -33.14
CA ALA A 799 -19.11 53.00 -32.57
C ALA A 799 -20.50 53.41 -33.11
N ILE A 800 -20.58 54.41 -34.00
CA ILE A 800 -21.85 54.97 -34.50
C ILE A 800 -22.44 54.16 -35.67
N ILE A 801 -21.74 53.17 -36.23
CA ILE A 801 -22.14 52.50 -37.48
C ILE A 801 -22.78 51.11 -37.27
N ASP A 802 -22.64 50.47 -36.10
CA ASP A 802 -23.26 49.16 -35.84
C ASP A 802 -24.31 49.27 -34.73
N GLY A 803 -25.55 48.83 -35.02
CA GLY A 803 -26.74 49.06 -34.19
C GLY A 803 -26.53 48.72 -32.70
N LYS A 804 -27.14 49.53 -31.82
CA LYS A 804 -27.06 49.44 -30.35
C LYS A 804 -27.20 47.99 -29.86
N LYS A 805 -26.10 47.35 -29.46
CA LYS A 805 -26.13 46.03 -28.83
C LYS A 805 -26.54 46.19 -27.36
N GLU A 806 -27.56 45.47 -26.92
CA GLU A 806 -28.05 45.49 -25.53
C GLU A 806 -27.12 44.77 -24.52
N HIS A 807 -25.96 44.29 -24.98
CA HIS A 807 -25.01 43.50 -24.20
C HIS A 807 -23.57 43.79 -24.63
N VAL A 808 -22.65 43.64 -23.68
CA VAL A 808 -21.19 43.62 -23.92
C VAL A 808 -20.75 42.17 -24.07
N SER A 809 -20.19 41.82 -25.21
CA SER A 809 -19.71 40.48 -25.52
C SER A 809 -18.20 40.38 -25.27
N LEU A 810 -17.78 39.60 -24.27
CA LEU A 810 -16.38 39.34 -23.96
C LEU A 810 -16.02 37.92 -24.41
N THR A 811 -15.02 37.77 -25.29
CA THR A 811 -14.41 36.46 -25.53
C THR A 811 -13.22 36.30 -24.60
N VAL A 812 -13.32 35.32 -23.70
CA VAL A 812 -12.35 35.08 -22.64
C VAL A 812 -11.72 33.69 -22.77
N ASP A 813 -10.46 33.60 -22.36
CA ASP A 813 -9.74 32.34 -22.17
C ASP A 813 -9.84 31.91 -20.71
N ASN A 814 -10.32 30.68 -20.50
CA ASN A 814 -10.36 30.05 -19.18
C ASN A 814 -8.96 29.56 -18.79
N VAL A 815 -8.47 30.08 -17.67
CA VAL A 815 -7.17 29.72 -17.10
C VAL A 815 -7.29 28.59 -16.08
N HIS A 816 -6.19 27.86 -15.84
CA HIS A 816 -6.11 26.76 -14.89
C HIS A 816 -7.12 25.63 -15.17
N LEU A 817 -7.24 25.27 -16.45
CA LEU A 817 -8.01 24.10 -16.87
C LEU A 817 -7.26 22.81 -16.55
N GLU A 818 -8.02 21.76 -16.31
CA GLU A 818 -7.55 20.40 -16.11
C GLU A 818 -7.85 19.63 -17.39
N TYR A 819 -6.80 19.13 -18.03
CA TYR A 819 -6.87 18.31 -19.22
C TYR A 819 -6.64 16.87 -18.81
N GLY A 820 -7.61 15.99 -19.06
CA GLY A 820 -7.50 14.61 -18.62
C GLY A 820 -8.17 13.61 -19.54
N VAL A 821 -7.92 12.34 -19.22
CA VAL A 821 -8.47 11.19 -19.92
C VAL A 821 -8.99 10.21 -18.86
N VAL A 822 -10.20 9.71 -19.06
CA VAL A 822 -10.79 8.67 -18.23
C VAL A 822 -10.60 7.33 -18.92
N TYR A 823 -10.06 6.37 -18.19
CA TYR A 823 -9.89 4.99 -18.60
C TYR A 823 -10.76 4.06 -17.75
N GLU A 824 -11.32 3.03 -18.36
CA GLU A 824 -11.96 1.89 -17.69
C GLU A 824 -11.07 0.67 -17.90
N TYR A 825 -10.87 -0.12 -16.85
CA TYR A 825 -10.21 -1.41 -16.98
C TYR A 825 -10.74 -2.49 -16.03
N ASP A 826 -10.64 -3.75 -16.44
CA ASP A 826 -10.89 -4.88 -15.56
C ASP A 826 -9.63 -5.18 -14.74
N SER A 827 -9.73 -5.12 -13.41
CA SER A 827 -8.63 -5.50 -12.52
C SER A 827 -8.32 -6.99 -12.58
N THR A 828 -7.17 -7.39 -12.02
CA THR A 828 -6.76 -8.80 -11.88
C THR A 828 -7.81 -9.67 -11.16
N ALA A 829 -8.67 -9.07 -10.32
CA ALA A 829 -9.77 -9.76 -9.65
C ALA A 829 -11.09 -9.79 -10.45
N GLY A 830 -11.08 -9.36 -11.72
CA GLY A 830 -12.25 -9.25 -12.59
C GLY A 830 -13.20 -8.11 -12.23
N ILE A 831 -12.77 -7.17 -11.39
CA ILE A 831 -13.57 -6.00 -10.97
C ILE A 831 -13.27 -4.83 -11.89
N LYS A 832 -14.32 -4.18 -12.42
CA LYS A 832 -14.20 -2.94 -13.18
C LYS A 832 -13.68 -1.79 -12.31
N CYS A 833 -12.62 -1.16 -12.79
CA CYS A 833 -11.94 -0.03 -12.17
C CYS A 833 -11.91 1.15 -13.15
N ASN A 834 -11.86 2.36 -12.62
CA ASN A 834 -11.73 3.57 -13.43
C ASN A 834 -10.48 4.37 -13.02
N VAL A 835 -9.80 4.92 -14.01
CA VAL A 835 -8.65 5.82 -13.82
C VAL A 835 -8.96 7.15 -14.48
N VAL A 836 -8.69 8.24 -13.77
CA VAL A 836 -8.70 9.59 -14.34
C VAL A 836 -7.28 10.12 -14.29
N GLU A 837 -6.66 10.29 -15.44
CA GLU A 837 -5.38 10.97 -15.57
C GLU A 837 -5.64 12.43 -15.95
N LYS A 838 -5.07 13.40 -15.20
CA LYS A 838 -5.28 14.83 -15.41
C LYS A 838 -3.96 15.58 -15.35
N MET A 839 -3.64 16.34 -16.39
CA MET A 839 -2.62 17.38 -16.37
C MET A 839 -3.21 18.68 -15.82
N ILE A 840 -2.62 19.18 -14.74
CA ILE A 840 -3.06 20.38 -14.03
C ILE A 840 -1.95 21.42 -14.06
N GLU A 841 -2.29 22.64 -14.46
CA GLU A 841 -1.40 23.79 -14.31
C GLU A 841 -1.44 24.28 -12.85
N PRO A 842 -0.29 24.39 -12.17
CA PRO A 842 -0.26 24.72 -10.74
C PRO A 842 -0.81 26.14 -10.47
N LYS A 843 -1.91 26.22 -9.70
CA LYS A 843 -2.45 27.50 -9.22
C LYS A 843 -1.43 28.18 -8.30
N GLY A 844 -1.24 29.48 -8.47
CA GLY A 844 -0.31 30.26 -7.64
C GLY A 844 1.17 30.09 -7.98
N PHE A 845 1.48 29.57 -9.18
CA PHE A 845 2.83 29.42 -9.72
C PHE A 845 3.69 30.69 -9.57
N PHE A 846 3.22 31.85 -10.06
CA PHE A 846 3.97 33.12 -9.95
C PHE A 846 3.98 33.69 -8.53
N SER A 847 2.88 33.55 -7.78
CA SER A 847 2.81 34.05 -6.39
C SER A 847 3.78 33.31 -5.47
N LEU A 848 3.98 32.02 -5.68
CA LEU A 848 4.94 31.24 -4.90
C LEU A 848 6.37 31.70 -5.18
N THR A 849 6.74 31.87 -6.45
CA THR A 849 8.06 32.44 -6.82
C THR A 849 8.25 33.84 -6.25
N ALA A 850 7.22 34.70 -6.30
CA ALA A 850 7.27 36.04 -5.71
C ALA A 850 7.56 36.00 -4.20
N LYS A 851 6.91 35.09 -3.45
CA LYS A 851 7.18 34.89 -2.02
C LYS A 851 8.59 34.42 -1.74
N ILE A 852 9.12 33.53 -2.59
CA ILE A 852 10.51 33.07 -2.47
C ILE A 852 11.47 34.24 -2.68
N LEU A 853 11.25 35.07 -3.71
CA LEU A 853 12.06 36.27 -3.95
C LEU A 853 11.97 37.28 -2.79
N GLU A 854 10.79 37.44 -2.18
CA GLU A 854 10.63 38.28 -1.00
C GLU A 854 11.34 37.72 0.24
N ALA A 855 11.31 36.41 0.43
CA ALA A 855 12.06 35.75 1.49
C ALA A 855 13.57 35.91 1.30
N LEU A 856 14.07 35.74 0.07
CA LEU A 856 15.47 35.97 -0.29
C LEU A 856 15.86 37.44 -0.03
N ALA A 857 15.03 38.39 -0.47
CA ALA A 857 15.25 39.81 -0.22
C ALA A 857 15.31 40.12 1.29
N LYS A 858 14.41 39.54 2.11
CA LYS A 858 14.43 39.73 3.58
C LYS A 858 15.67 39.13 4.24
N SER A 859 16.12 37.96 3.76
CA SER A 859 17.34 37.33 4.26
C SER A 859 18.57 38.18 3.96
N ASP A 860 18.67 38.70 2.74
CA ASP A 860 19.75 39.61 2.33
C ASP A 860 19.70 40.92 3.11
N ASP A 861 18.51 41.48 3.35
CA ASP A 861 18.31 42.70 4.14
C ASP A 861 18.82 42.52 5.58
N HIS A 862 18.51 41.37 6.21
CA HIS A 862 19.02 41.02 7.54
C HIS A 862 20.55 40.84 7.54
N PHE A 863 21.11 40.27 6.48
CA PHE A 863 22.57 40.15 6.33
C PHE A 863 23.23 41.54 6.23
N VAL A 864 22.68 42.44 5.43
CA VAL A 864 23.16 43.83 5.31
C VAL A 864 23.08 44.53 6.67
N GLN A 865 21.95 44.43 7.39
CA GLN A 865 21.79 45.00 8.72
C GLN A 865 22.86 44.47 9.70
N ASN A 866 23.10 43.16 9.74
CA ASN A 866 24.15 42.57 10.57
C ASN A 866 25.55 43.09 10.22
N CYS A 867 25.89 43.19 8.92
CA CYS A 867 27.17 43.74 8.49
C CYS A 867 27.32 45.22 8.84
N THR A 868 26.25 46.01 8.73
CA THR A 868 26.25 47.42 9.16
C THR A 868 26.43 47.54 10.67
N SER A 869 25.79 46.68 11.47
CA SER A 869 25.99 46.62 12.93
C SER A 869 27.43 46.22 13.28
N LEU A 870 28.01 45.24 12.60
CA LEU A 870 29.43 44.86 12.75
C LEU A 870 30.38 46.01 12.41
N ASN A 871 30.10 46.76 11.34
CA ASN A 871 30.89 47.96 10.99
C ASN A 871 30.76 49.10 12.02
N SER A 872 29.68 49.13 12.81
CA SER A 872 29.48 50.15 13.85
C SER A 872 30.19 49.85 15.18
N LEU A 873 30.68 48.62 15.39
CA LEU A 873 31.44 48.20 16.56
C LEU A 873 32.93 48.60 16.41
N ASN A 874 33.19 49.91 16.52
CA ASN A 874 34.48 50.54 16.24
C ASN A 874 35.62 50.25 17.23
N GLU A 875 35.38 49.57 18.36
CA GLU A 875 36.34 49.55 19.48
C GLU A 875 37.24 48.30 19.56
N VAL A 876 37.04 47.28 18.73
CA VAL A 876 37.68 45.94 18.95
C VAL A 876 38.59 45.48 17.78
N ILE A 877 38.59 46.16 16.63
CA ILE A 877 39.31 45.71 15.41
C ILE A 877 40.46 46.67 15.06
N PRO A 878 41.69 46.19 14.77
CA PRO A 878 42.81 47.02 14.32
C PRO A 878 42.49 47.83 13.06
N SER A 879 42.91 49.11 13.01
CA SER A 879 42.58 50.09 11.95
C SER A 879 42.89 49.63 10.52
N ASP A 880 43.95 48.85 10.34
CA ASP A 880 44.42 48.39 9.02
C ASP A 880 43.60 47.23 8.46
N LEU A 881 43.02 46.41 9.34
CA LEU A 881 42.07 45.36 9.00
C LEU A 881 40.68 45.93 8.81
N GLN A 882 40.32 46.95 9.60
CA GLN A 882 39.03 47.64 9.52
C GLN A 882 38.85 48.37 8.19
N SER A 883 39.88 49.05 7.68
CA SER A 883 39.83 49.73 6.38
C SER A 883 39.68 48.76 5.20
N LYS A 884 40.41 47.63 5.20
CA LYS A 884 40.28 46.56 4.20
C LYS A 884 38.94 45.84 4.28
N PHE A 885 38.48 45.49 5.49
CA PHE A 885 37.18 44.88 5.73
C PHE A 885 36.05 45.81 5.29
N SER A 886 36.10 47.10 5.66
CA SER A 886 35.09 48.09 5.26
C SER A 886 35.05 48.30 3.75
N ALA A 887 36.20 48.33 3.05
CA ALA A 887 36.24 48.46 1.60
C ALA A 887 35.61 47.24 0.89
N VAL A 888 35.98 46.02 1.30
CA VAL A 888 35.44 44.77 0.72
C VAL A 888 33.96 44.59 1.09
N CYS A 889 33.57 44.92 2.32
CA CYS A 889 32.18 44.88 2.76
C CYS A 889 31.31 45.92 2.04
N ASN A 890 31.78 47.14 1.82
CA ASN A 890 30.99 48.17 1.14
C ASN A 890 30.70 47.78 -0.32
N GLU A 891 31.69 47.28 -1.06
CA GLU A 891 31.49 46.82 -2.44
C GLU A 891 30.54 45.60 -2.50
N LYS A 892 30.69 44.63 -1.59
CA LYS A 892 29.81 43.45 -1.53
C LYS A 892 28.39 43.82 -1.06
N ILE A 893 28.24 44.73 -0.09
CA ILE A 893 26.95 45.22 0.40
C ILE A 893 26.22 45.98 -0.69
N GLU A 894 26.90 46.82 -1.47
CA GLU A 894 26.28 47.53 -2.59
C GLU A 894 25.69 46.55 -3.62
N ARG A 895 26.43 45.51 -4.00
CA ARG A 895 25.94 44.45 -4.88
C ARG A 895 24.74 43.70 -4.29
N ILE A 896 24.76 43.41 -2.98
CA ILE A 896 23.63 42.79 -2.28
C ILE A 896 22.42 43.72 -2.25
N CYS A 897 22.59 45.02 -2.00
CA CYS A 897 21.53 46.02 -2.05
C CYS A 897 20.90 46.13 -3.45
N GLN A 898 21.71 46.11 -4.51
CA GLN A 898 21.23 46.06 -5.89
C GLN A 898 20.42 44.78 -6.17
N ARG A 899 20.86 43.63 -5.62
CA ARG A 899 20.14 42.35 -5.68
C ARG A 899 18.81 42.40 -4.91
N ILE A 900 18.78 42.95 -3.71
CA ILE A 900 17.55 43.16 -2.91
C ILE A 900 16.54 43.99 -3.71
N SER A 901 16.99 45.11 -4.31
CA SER A 901 16.14 45.96 -5.16
C SER A 901 15.59 45.17 -6.35
N SER A 902 16.45 44.37 -7.00
CA SER A 902 16.06 43.50 -8.11
C SER A 902 15.04 42.43 -7.70
N TYR A 903 15.24 41.74 -6.57
CA TYR A 903 14.28 40.77 -6.03
C TYR A 903 12.93 41.41 -5.70
N LYS A 904 12.92 42.57 -5.03
CA LYS A 904 11.69 43.32 -4.74
C LYS A 904 10.98 43.74 -6.03
N LYS A 905 11.72 44.21 -7.05
CA LYS A 905 11.17 44.55 -8.38
C LYS A 905 10.59 43.32 -9.09
N PHE A 906 11.32 42.22 -9.12
CA PHE A 906 10.87 40.98 -9.75
C PHE A 906 9.65 40.38 -9.05
N SER A 907 9.60 40.38 -7.72
CA SER A 907 8.43 39.97 -6.95
C SER A 907 7.19 40.77 -7.33
N ARG A 908 7.29 42.11 -7.39
CA ARG A 908 6.17 42.99 -7.80
C ARG A 908 5.67 42.64 -9.21
N VAL A 909 6.57 42.36 -10.15
CA VAL A 909 6.18 41.96 -11.51
C VAL A 909 5.44 40.62 -11.50
N LEU A 910 5.91 39.64 -10.72
CA LEU A 910 5.30 38.31 -10.63
C LEU A 910 3.92 38.33 -9.95
N LYS A 911 3.75 39.13 -8.89
CA LYS A 911 2.44 39.31 -8.22
C LYS A 911 1.37 39.90 -9.15
N ASN A 912 1.79 40.76 -10.07
CA ASN A 912 0.91 41.38 -11.05
C ASN A 912 0.70 40.55 -12.32
N ARG A 913 1.35 39.39 -12.43
CA ARG A 913 1.31 38.55 -13.62
C ARG A 913 0.26 37.46 -13.50
N ALA A 914 -0.76 37.55 -14.35
CA ALA A 914 -1.82 36.54 -14.45
C ALA A 914 -1.71 35.67 -15.71
N TRP A 915 -0.84 36.02 -16.67
CA TRP A 915 -0.67 35.29 -17.93
C TRP A 915 0.79 35.33 -18.46
N PRO A 916 1.27 34.30 -19.20
CA PRO A 916 0.70 32.94 -19.31
C PRO A 916 0.62 32.28 -17.93
N THR A 917 -0.20 31.25 -17.74
CA THR A 917 -0.42 30.58 -16.44
C THR A 917 0.79 29.78 -15.94
N PHE A 918 1.72 29.46 -16.84
CA PHE A 918 3.01 28.83 -16.55
C PHE A 918 4.10 29.43 -17.45
N LYS A 919 5.37 29.18 -17.11
CA LYS A 919 6.52 29.64 -17.91
C LYS A 919 6.84 28.65 -19.03
N GLN A 920 6.72 29.10 -20.27
CA GLN A 920 7.17 28.34 -21.45
C GLN A 920 8.69 28.42 -21.63
N ALA A 921 9.28 27.39 -22.26
CA ALA A 921 10.67 27.43 -22.69
C ALA A 921 10.85 28.49 -23.78
N LYS A 922 11.90 29.33 -23.65
CA LYS A 922 12.25 30.35 -24.64
C LYS A 922 13.45 29.88 -25.45
N SER A 923 13.42 30.11 -26.76
CA SER A 923 14.55 29.82 -27.67
C SER A 923 15.59 30.94 -27.71
N LYS A 924 15.23 32.17 -27.33
CA LYS A 924 16.15 33.33 -27.32
C LYS A 924 16.62 33.63 -25.91
N ILE A 925 17.93 33.84 -25.74
CA ILE A 925 18.53 34.32 -24.50
C ILE A 925 18.09 35.77 -24.30
N SER A 926 17.29 36.01 -23.26
CA SER A 926 16.85 37.35 -22.86
C SER A 926 17.66 37.82 -21.64
N PRO A 927 17.77 39.15 -21.40
CA PRO A 927 18.27 39.66 -20.13
C PRO A 927 17.50 39.05 -18.95
N LEU A 928 18.14 38.98 -17.77
CA LEU A 928 17.55 38.43 -16.55
C LEU A 928 16.16 39.04 -16.31
N HIS A 929 15.15 38.19 -16.36
CA HIS A 929 13.75 38.58 -16.23
C HIS A 929 13.11 37.88 -15.03
N SER A 930 12.08 38.48 -14.42
CA SER A 930 11.41 37.92 -13.24
C SER A 930 10.86 36.50 -13.44
N SER A 931 10.45 36.17 -14.66
CA SER A 931 10.01 34.82 -15.05
C SER A 931 11.11 33.77 -14.99
N ASP A 932 12.38 34.17 -15.00
CA ASP A 932 13.49 33.21 -15.08
C ASP A 932 13.62 32.39 -13.80
N PHE A 933 13.17 32.96 -12.66
CA PHE A 933 13.04 32.30 -11.36
C PHE A 933 11.87 31.32 -11.26
N CYS A 934 10.98 31.29 -12.26
CA CYS A 934 9.84 30.38 -12.28
C CYS A 934 10.23 29.03 -12.95
N PRO A 935 9.73 27.88 -12.46
CA PRO A 935 9.97 26.57 -13.08
C PRO A 935 9.43 26.49 -14.51
N THR A 936 10.28 26.14 -15.48
CA THR A 936 9.89 26.06 -16.89
C THR A 936 9.04 24.82 -17.16
N ASN A 937 7.95 24.96 -17.93
CA ASN A 937 7.01 23.89 -18.31
C ASN A 937 6.50 23.04 -17.13
N CYS A 938 6.22 23.67 -15.99
CA CYS A 938 5.76 22.98 -14.80
C CYS A 938 4.27 22.61 -14.85
N HIS A 939 3.98 21.32 -14.75
CA HIS A 939 2.65 20.74 -14.72
C HIS A 939 2.56 19.67 -13.61
N VAL A 940 1.36 19.47 -13.08
CA VAL A 940 1.06 18.45 -12.08
C VAL A 940 0.14 17.42 -12.70
N ASN A 941 0.66 16.22 -12.97
CA ASN A 941 -0.12 15.10 -13.47
C ASN A 941 -0.71 14.34 -12.28
N VAL A 942 -2.03 14.24 -12.24
CA VAL A 942 -2.79 13.58 -11.19
C VAL A 942 -3.47 12.35 -11.78
N MET A 943 -3.20 11.19 -11.21
CA MET A 943 -3.89 9.94 -11.53
C MET A 943 -4.79 9.56 -10.36
N GLU A 944 -6.10 9.59 -10.58
CA GLU A 944 -7.12 9.19 -9.61
C GLU A 944 -7.68 7.83 -10.01
N VAL A 945 -7.47 6.82 -9.16
CA VAL A 945 -7.95 5.45 -9.36
C VAL A 945 -9.12 5.19 -8.43
N SER A 946 -10.22 4.66 -8.99
CA SER A 946 -11.43 4.32 -8.24
C SER A 946 -11.88 2.89 -8.50
N TYR A 947 -12.23 2.17 -7.44
CA TYR A 947 -12.72 0.80 -7.53
C TYR A 947 -13.69 0.42 -6.39
N PRO A 948 -14.64 -0.51 -6.63
CA PRO A 948 -15.60 -0.97 -5.62
C PRO A 948 -14.91 -1.67 -4.44
N LYS A 949 -15.35 -1.37 -3.23
CA LYS A 949 -14.89 -2.05 -2.02
C LYS A 949 -15.67 -3.36 -1.84
N THR A 950 -15.15 -4.47 -2.38
CA THR A 950 -15.73 -5.81 -2.17
C THR A 950 -15.47 -6.31 -0.74
N SER A 951 -16.50 -6.82 -0.06
CA SER A 951 -16.44 -7.29 1.33
C SER A 951 -15.72 -8.65 1.55
N ALA A 952 -15.07 -9.20 0.53
CA ALA A 952 -14.62 -10.61 0.52
C ALA A 952 -13.10 -10.84 0.55
N TYR A 953 -12.25 -9.82 0.51
CA TYR A 953 -10.79 -10.03 0.57
C TYR A 953 -10.11 -9.02 1.48
N LEU A 954 -9.88 -9.44 2.72
CA LEU A 954 -8.74 -9.11 3.60
C LEU A 954 -9.07 -9.65 5.01
N GLY A 955 -8.72 -10.91 5.24
CA GLY A 955 -8.49 -11.40 6.60
C GLY A 955 -7.32 -10.61 7.20
N SER A 956 -7.55 -10.03 8.38
CA SER A 956 -6.68 -9.21 9.23
C SER A 956 -5.21 -9.68 9.26
N ALA A 957 -4.18 -8.84 9.28
CA ALA A 957 -3.86 -7.86 10.33
C ALA A 957 -3.18 -6.59 9.77
N PHE A 958 -3.45 -5.43 10.39
CA PHE A 958 -3.00 -4.08 9.99
C PHE A 958 -3.71 -3.46 8.78
N GLY A 959 -5.02 -3.28 8.92
CA GLY A 959 -5.60 -2.02 8.43
C GLY A 959 -4.98 -0.89 9.25
N VAL A 960 -4.03 -0.16 8.68
CA VAL A 960 -3.61 1.13 9.20
C VAL A 960 -4.87 1.99 9.24
N GLN A 961 -5.36 2.19 10.46
CA GLN A 961 -6.23 3.29 10.81
C GLN A 961 -5.44 4.57 10.51
N LEU A 962 -5.46 5.00 9.25
CA LEU A 962 -5.15 6.39 8.90
C LEU A 962 -6.09 7.22 9.76
N ASP A 963 -5.50 7.98 10.66
CA ASP A 963 -6.16 8.78 11.68
C ASP A 963 -7.32 9.60 11.11
N SER A 964 -8.50 9.00 11.14
CA SER A 964 -9.77 9.68 11.35
C SER A 964 -10.06 9.66 12.85
N ARG A 965 -9.29 10.41 13.64
CA ARG A 965 -9.69 10.91 14.96
C ARG A 965 -9.57 12.44 14.85
N LYS A 966 -10.65 13.22 14.78
CA LYS A 966 -11.71 13.35 15.77
C LYS A 966 -12.99 13.88 15.09
N HIS A 967 -14.08 13.12 15.17
CA HIS A 967 -15.37 13.61 15.67
C HIS A 967 -16.32 12.41 15.82
N ASN A 968 -16.55 12.01 17.07
CA ASN A 968 -17.66 11.16 17.45
C ASN A 968 -18.71 12.08 18.07
N SER A 969 -19.92 12.07 17.53
CA SER A 969 -21.12 12.12 18.36
C SER A 969 -22.30 11.56 17.59
N HIS A 970 -22.91 10.54 18.20
CA HIS A 970 -24.30 10.12 18.10
C HIS A 970 -25.12 10.52 16.87
N ASP A 971 -25.51 9.53 16.07
CA ASP A 971 -26.93 9.34 15.81
C ASP A 971 -27.27 7.85 15.62
N LYS A 972 -28.26 7.41 16.41
CA LYS A 972 -28.87 6.08 16.35
C LYS A 972 -29.76 5.99 15.11
N GLU A 973 -29.85 4.78 14.60
CA GLU A 973 -30.65 4.32 13.47
C GLU A 973 -32.08 4.90 13.43
N ASN A 974 -32.42 5.51 12.29
CA ASN A 974 -33.76 5.41 11.72
C ASN A 974 -33.62 4.70 10.36
N LYS A 975 -33.96 3.41 10.33
CA LYS A 975 -34.11 2.65 9.08
C LYS A 975 -35.39 3.11 8.39
N SER A 976 -35.21 3.91 7.34
CA SER A 976 -36.11 3.89 6.18
C SER A 976 -35.25 3.57 4.96
N GLU A 977 -35.76 2.71 4.08
CA GLU A 977 -35.09 2.27 2.86
C GLU A 977 -34.74 3.48 1.97
N GLN A 978 -33.48 3.94 2.01
CA GLN A 978 -32.92 4.86 1.03
C GLN A 978 -31.52 4.38 0.64
N GLY A 979 -31.28 4.30 -0.67
CA GLY A 979 -30.17 3.60 -1.31
C GLY A 979 -28.80 3.86 -0.67
N LYS A 980 -28.19 2.80 -0.12
CA LYS A 980 -26.78 2.82 0.28
C LYS A 980 -25.91 2.90 -0.97
N LEU A 981 -25.13 3.98 -1.11
CA LEU A 981 -24.03 4.02 -2.08
C LEU A 981 -23.10 2.81 -1.88
N SER A 982 -22.72 2.16 -2.98
CA SER A 982 -21.69 1.12 -2.96
C SER A 982 -20.39 1.74 -2.43
N PRO A 983 -19.76 1.18 -1.38
CA PRO A 983 -18.50 1.72 -0.88
C PRO A 983 -17.43 1.61 -1.98
N MET A 984 -16.73 2.71 -2.25
CA MET A 984 -15.66 2.78 -3.25
C MET A 984 -14.37 3.24 -2.58
N VAL A 985 -13.25 2.74 -3.06
CA VAL A 985 -11.91 3.17 -2.65
C VAL A 985 -11.37 4.11 -3.71
N TYR A 986 -10.80 5.24 -3.26
CA TYR A 986 -10.19 6.25 -4.12
C TYR A 986 -8.73 6.40 -3.74
N ILE A 987 -7.85 6.33 -4.73
CA ILE A 987 -6.41 6.54 -4.57
C ILE A 987 -5.98 7.64 -5.54
N GLN A 988 -5.22 8.61 -5.03
CA GLN A 988 -4.69 9.71 -5.83
C GLN A 988 -3.17 9.63 -5.87
N HIS A 989 -2.60 9.53 -7.06
CA HIS A 989 -1.17 9.65 -7.31
C HIS A 989 -0.88 10.99 -7.97
N THR A 990 0.22 11.64 -7.59
CA THR A 990 0.60 12.95 -8.14
C THR A 990 2.05 12.89 -8.62
N ILE A 991 2.27 13.28 -9.88
CA ILE A 991 3.57 13.30 -10.54
C ILE A 991 3.78 14.71 -11.11
N THR A 992 4.84 15.40 -10.66
CA THR A 992 5.15 16.74 -11.16
C THR A 992 6.10 16.65 -12.36
N THR A 993 5.72 17.22 -13.48
CA THR A 993 6.57 17.36 -14.67
C THR A 993 7.09 18.79 -14.76
N MET A 994 8.41 18.96 -14.91
CA MET A 994 9.03 20.26 -15.13
C MET A 994 10.29 20.11 -15.99
N ALA A 995 10.61 21.15 -16.77
CA ALA A 995 11.90 21.22 -17.43
C ALA A 995 13.01 21.51 -16.40
N ALA A 996 14.23 21.05 -16.69
CA ALA A 996 15.37 21.27 -15.81
C ALA A 996 15.59 22.79 -15.56
N PRO A 997 15.90 23.21 -14.32
CA PRO A 997 16.19 24.61 -14.03
C PRO A 997 17.40 25.11 -14.84
N SER A 998 17.19 26.15 -15.66
CA SER A 998 18.21 26.69 -16.58
C SER A 998 18.58 28.13 -16.22
N GLY A 999 19.89 28.46 -16.21
CA GLY A 999 20.43 29.81 -15.97
C GLY A 999 20.80 30.59 -17.23
N LEU A 1000 20.21 30.29 -18.39
CA LEU A 1000 20.62 30.80 -19.72
C LEU A 1000 20.75 32.33 -19.80
N SER A 1001 19.95 33.08 -19.04
CA SER A 1001 19.99 34.56 -18.98
C SER A 1001 21.22 35.13 -18.26
N LEU A 1002 22.10 34.29 -17.68
CA LEU A 1002 23.26 34.69 -16.88
C LEU A 1002 24.61 34.47 -17.58
N GLY A 1003 24.61 34.06 -18.86
CA GLY A 1003 25.76 34.24 -19.75
C GLY A 1003 26.93 33.25 -19.64
N GLN A 1004 26.81 32.12 -18.94
CA GLN A 1004 27.82 31.04 -18.97
C GLN A 1004 27.25 29.76 -19.59
N GLN A 1005 27.98 29.19 -20.57
CA GLN A 1005 27.60 27.98 -21.29
C GLN A 1005 27.88 26.67 -20.52
N ASP A 1006 28.71 26.70 -19.47
CA ASP A 1006 29.08 25.50 -18.71
C ASP A 1006 28.66 25.64 -17.25
N GLY A 1007 27.62 24.91 -16.83
CA GLY A 1007 27.24 24.86 -15.41
C GLY A 1007 25.90 24.17 -15.15
N HIS A 1008 25.95 23.03 -14.47
CA HIS A 1008 24.79 22.28 -14.02
C HIS A 1008 23.96 23.07 -12.97
N GLY A 1009 22.82 23.64 -13.41
CA GLY A 1009 21.75 24.12 -12.52
C GLY A 1009 22.15 25.26 -11.57
N LEU A 1010 21.36 25.48 -10.51
CA LEU A 1010 21.51 26.60 -9.55
C LEU A 1010 22.87 26.66 -8.81
N ARG A 1011 23.78 25.72 -9.07
CA ARG A 1011 25.10 25.63 -8.45
C ARG A 1011 26.03 26.78 -8.84
N TYR A 1012 25.80 27.45 -9.97
CA TYR A 1012 26.59 28.62 -10.39
C TYR A 1012 26.26 29.91 -9.60
N LEU A 1013 25.14 29.96 -8.86
CA LEU A 1013 24.75 31.15 -8.08
C LEU A 1013 25.62 31.35 -6.83
N LEU A 1014 26.43 30.35 -6.47
CA LEU A 1014 27.35 30.40 -5.35
C LEU A 1014 28.71 29.97 -5.89
N LYS A 1015 29.69 30.87 -5.92
CA LYS A 1015 31.08 30.46 -6.14
C LYS A 1015 31.49 29.53 -5.00
N GLU A 1016 32.36 28.57 -5.29
CA GLU A 1016 32.90 27.66 -4.26
C GLU A 1016 33.53 28.47 -3.11
N ASP A 1017 34.24 29.55 -3.45
CA ASP A 1017 34.76 30.55 -2.51
C ASP A 1017 33.68 31.22 -1.64
N ASP A 1018 32.47 31.46 -2.16
CA ASP A 1018 31.37 32.08 -1.40
C ASP A 1018 30.73 31.07 -0.43
N LEU A 1019 30.71 29.79 -0.80
CA LEU A 1019 30.26 28.68 0.07
C LEU A 1019 31.24 28.43 1.21
N GLU A 1020 32.55 28.41 0.92
CA GLU A 1020 33.60 28.29 1.93
C GLU A 1020 33.60 29.50 2.87
N THR A 1021 33.47 30.71 2.32
CA THR A 1021 33.38 31.94 3.10
C THR A 1021 32.14 31.93 4.03
N GLN A 1022 30.99 31.47 3.54
CA GLN A 1022 29.77 31.33 4.34
C GLN A 1022 29.93 30.29 5.45
N ASP A 1023 30.56 29.15 5.17
CA ASP A 1023 30.82 28.09 6.15
C ASP A 1023 31.79 28.58 7.26
N ILE A 1024 32.81 29.36 6.89
CA ILE A 1024 33.74 30.01 7.82
C ILE A 1024 33.01 31.03 8.70
N TYR A 1025 32.16 31.89 8.13
CA TYR A 1025 31.38 32.87 8.91
C TYR A 1025 30.35 32.21 9.83
N GLN A 1026 29.71 31.11 9.42
CA GLN A 1026 28.79 30.35 10.28
C GLN A 1026 29.52 29.66 11.43
N LYS A 1027 30.70 29.09 11.18
CA LYS A 1027 31.58 28.53 12.23
C LYS A 1027 32.02 29.62 13.23
N LEU A 1028 32.37 30.81 12.73
CA LEU A 1028 32.76 31.94 13.57
C LEU A 1028 31.58 32.45 14.42
N LEU A 1029 30.39 32.58 13.83
CA LEU A 1029 29.17 32.99 14.53
C LEU A 1029 28.78 31.98 15.62
N GLY A 1030 28.91 30.68 15.34
CA GLY A 1030 28.70 29.62 16.33
C GLY A 1030 29.65 29.74 17.52
N LYS A 1031 30.95 29.99 17.26
CA LYS A 1031 31.95 30.20 18.32
C LYS A 1031 31.66 31.45 19.15
N LEU A 1032 31.27 32.56 18.52
CA LEU A 1032 30.90 33.80 19.21
C LEU A 1032 29.64 33.64 20.08
N GLN A 1033 28.64 32.89 19.61
CA GLN A 1033 27.44 32.58 20.40
C GLN A 1033 27.75 31.70 21.61
N THR A 1034 28.67 30.74 21.48
CA THR A 1034 29.12 29.92 22.61
C THR A 1034 29.88 30.75 23.63
N ALA A 1035 30.82 31.59 23.17
CA ALA A 1035 31.55 32.51 24.05
C ALA A 1035 30.63 33.49 24.76
N LEU A 1036 29.60 34.02 24.10
CA LEU A 1036 28.60 34.90 24.71
C LEU A 1036 27.84 34.18 25.83
N LYS A 1037 27.44 32.92 25.62
CA LYS A 1037 26.78 32.10 26.65
C LYS A 1037 27.70 31.79 27.83
N GLU A 1038 28.98 31.56 27.58
CA GLU A 1038 29.97 31.35 28.64
C GLU A 1038 30.18 32.63 29.47
N VAL A 1039 30.19 33.79 28.83
CA VAL A 1039 30.25 35.09 29.52
C VAL A 1039 28.98 35.33 30.32
N GLU A 1040 27.79 35.07 29.76
CA GLU A 1040 26.51 35.15 30.49
C GLU A 1040 26.49 34.21 31.71
N MET A 1041 27.01 32.99 31.57
CA MET A 1041 27.16 32.05 32.67
C MET A 1041 28.14 32.53 33.73
N CYS A 1042 29.29 33.09 33.35
CA CYS A 1042 30.23 33.70 34.28
C CYS A 1042 29.59 34.86 35.03
N VAL A 1043 28.83 35.73 34.34
CA VAL A 1043 28.09 36.84 34.98
C VAL A 1043 27.08 36.31 35.99
N CYS A 1044 26.27 35.30 35.62
CA CYS A 1044 25.34 34.66 36.55
C CYS A 1044 26.03 34.00 37.74
N GLN A 1045 27.18 33.34 37.53
CA GLN A 1045 27.97 32.75 38.63
C GLN A 1045 28.58 33.81 39.53
N THR A 1046 28.93 34.98 38.97
CA THR A 1046 29.44 36.12 39.75
C THR A 1046 28.32 36.73 40.59
N ASP A 1047 27.11 36.87 40.02
CA ASP A 1047 25.91 37.32 40.74
C ASP A 1047 25.50 36.33 41.84
N ASP A 1048 25.57 35.02 41.57
CA ASP A 1048 25.33 33.96 42.57
C ASP A 1048 26.38 34.02 43.69
N LEU A 1049 27.65 34.22 43.36
CA LEU A 1049 28.71 34.39 44.37
C LEU A 1049 28.47 35.63 45.25
N LEU A 1050 28.13 36.76 44.62
CA LEU A 1050 27.83 38.02 45.32
C LEU A 1050 26.58 37.90 46.21
N SER A 1051 25.58 37.14 45.77
CA SER A 1051 24.39 36.82 46.57
C SER A 1051 24.70 35.88 47.75
N SER A 1052 25.64 34.95 47.58
CA SER A 1052 26.06 34.00 48.63
C SER A 1052 26.88 34.64 49.75
N ILE A 1053 27.59 35.74 49.46
CA ILE A 1053 28.41 36.48 50.45
C ILE A 1053 27.54 37.40 51.31
N THR A 1054 26.33 37.75 50.87
CA THR A 1054 25.48 38.78 51.51
C THR A 1054 24.40 38.25 52.46
N TYR A 1055 24.19 36.93 52.58
CA TYR A 1055 23.18 36.36 53.50
C TYR A 1055 23.67 35.11 54.27
N SER A 1056 23.43 35.10 55.60
CA SER A 1056 23.75 34.00 56.54
C SER A 1056 22.48 33.23 56.98
N PRO A 1057 22.55 31.95 57.38
CA PRO A 1057 21.47 30.96 57.20
C PRO A 1057 20.64 30.65 58.48
N LYS A 1058 19.38 30.22 58.30
CA LYS A 1058 18.67 29.36 59.28
C LYS A 1058 17.77 28.28 58.65
N LEU A 1059 18.17 27.04 58.98
CA LEU A 1059 17.43 25.83 59.39
C LEU A 1059 16.70 24.92 58.37
N GLU A 1060 17.41 23.82 58.05
CA GLU A 1060 16.98 22.47 57.61
C GLU A 1060 15.94 21.81 58.55
N ARG A 1061 15.23 20.71 58.27
CA ARG A 1061 14.89 19.82 57.14
C ARG A 1061 13.84 18.85 57.73
N LYS A 1062 12.88 18.38 56.93
CA LYS A 1062 12.59 16.94 56.78
C LYS A 1062 11.69 16.68 55.58
N THR A 1063 12.07 15.65 54.85
CA THR A 1063 11.54 15.14 53.58
C THR A 1063 10.08 14.68 53.67
N SER A 1064 9.31 14.91 52.60
CA SER A 1064 8.13 14.11 52.28
C SER A 1064 8.02 13.91 50.77
N GLU A 1065 7.76 12.66 50.41
CA GLU A 1065 7.56 12.13 49.06
C GLU A 1065 6.28 12.72 48.45
N SER A 1066 6.34 13.16 47.18
CA SER A 1066 5.17 13.72 46.48
C SER A 1066 4.61 12.76 45.45
N ILE A 1067 3.38 12.37 45.77
CA ILE A 1067 2.32 11.78 44.98
C ILE A 1067 1.97 12.66 43.76
N VAL A 1068 1.63 12.01 42.65
CA VAL A 1068 0.76 12.51 41.56
C VAL A 1068 -0.56 11.74 41.76
N PRO A 1069 -1.78 12.35 41.80
CA PRO A 1069 -2.49 12.68 40.54
C PRO A 1069 -3.62 13.76 40.58
N THR A 1070 -4.19 13.96 39.38
CA THR A 1070 -5.55 14.42 38.97
C THR A 1070 -5.78 15.86 38.48
N ASP A 1071 -5.93 15.93 37.14
CA ASP A 1071 -6.86 16.66 36.26
C ASP A 1071 -7.49 18.01 36.65
N SER A 1072 -7.34 19.00 35.76
CA SER A 1072 -8.47 19.69 35.11
C SER A 1072 -8.04 20.50 33.88
N ASP A 1073 -8.95 20.56 32.90
CA ASP A 1073 -8.85 21.11 31.54
C ASP A 1073 -8.47 22.62 31.43
N ASN A 1074 -7.69 22.99 30.40
CA ASN A 1074 -8.16 23.86 29.31
C ASN A 1074 -7.05 24.27 28.31
N GLU A 1075 -7.46 24.28 27.03
CA GLU A 1075 -6.98 25.03 25.86
C GLU A 1075 -5.55 25.62 25.81
N LYS A 1076 -4.75 25.15 24.84
CA LYS A 1076 -4.00 26.00 23.88
C LYS A 1076 -3.34 25.20 22.76
N GLY A 1077 -3.44 25.72 21.53
CA GLY A 1077 -2.87 25.15 20.33
C GLY A 1077 -1.34 25.21 20.28
N GLU A 1078 -0.72 24.09 19.91
CA GLU A 1078 0.73 23.98 19.75
C GLU A 1078 1.21 24.51 18.39
N ARG A 1079 1.93 25.63 18.45
CA ARG A 1079 2.99 25.98 17.50
C ARG A 1079 4.22 25.12 17.82
N ASN A 1080 4.58 24.18 16.95
CA ASN A 1080 5.89 23.54 17.01
C ASN A 1080 6.84 24.19 15.98
N SER A 1081 7.49 25.27 16.40
CA SER A 1081 8.70 25.82 15.79
C SER A 1081 9.91 25.28 16.55
N LYS A 1082 10.50 24.17 16.12
CA LYS A 1082 11.83 23.76 16.60
C LYS A 1082 12.87 24.07 15.53
N ARG A 1083 13.69 25.10 15.81
CA ARG A 1083 14.95 25.39 15.14
C ARG A 1083 15.91 24.24 15.46
N VAL A 1084 16.55 23.66 14.45
CA VAL A 1084 17.63 22.69 14.62
C VAL A 1084 18.89 23.29 14.02
N CYS A 1085 19.87 23.57 14.88
CA CYS A 1085 21.24 23.95 14.51
C CYS A 1085 22.03 22.68 14.16
N PHE A 1086 22.84 22.73 13.10
CA PHE A 1086 23.79 21.67 12.77
C PHE A 1086 25.17 22.06 13.28
N ASN A 1087 25.78 21.18 14.06
CA ASN A 1087 27.19 21.22 14.39
C ASN A 1087 27.82 19.99 13.71
N VAL A 1088 28.72 20.21 12.76
CA VAL A 1088 29.50 19.15 12.09
C VAL A 1088 30.93 19.32 12.57
N ALA A 1089 31.38 18.41 13.43
CA ALA A 1089 32.80 18.21 13.67
C ALA A 1089 33.37 17.43 12.47
N GLY A 1090 34.37 18.02 11.82
CA GLY A 1090 35.29 17.28 10.97
C GLY A 1090 36.23 16.47 11.85
N ASP A 1091 36.67 15.32 11.36
CA ASP A 1091 38.07 15.11 11.05
C ASP A 1091 38.27 13.77 10.31
N GLU A 1092 39.41 13.72 9.62
CA GLU A 1092 40.08 12.55 9.05
C GLU A 1092 39.66 12.10 7.63
N GLN A 1093 40.10 12.95 6.70
CA GLN A 1093 40.60 12.53 5.39
C GLN A 1093 42.11 12.26 5.54
N GLU A 1094 42.54 11.00 5.44
CA GLU A 1094 43.92 10.66 5.04
C GLU A 1094 43.94 9.61 3.94
N ASP A 1095 44.89 9.86 3.06
CA ASP A 1095 45.11 9.37 1.71
C ASP A 1095 46.05 8.15 1.74
N SER A 1096 45.83 7.17 0.87
CA SER A 1096 46.91 6.40 0.26
C SER A 1096 46.37 5.60 -0.92
N GLY A 1097 46.58 6.17 -2.10
CA GLY A 1097 46.21 5.57 -3.37
C GLY A 1097 46.90 4.25 -3.66
N HIS A 1098 46.34 3.52 -4.64
CA HIS A 1098 47.09 2.75 -5.61
C HIS A 1098 46.39 2.93 -6.96
N ASP A 1099 47.08 3.64 -7.86
CA ASP A 1099 46.81 3.63 -9.29
C ASP A 1099 46.96 2.20 -9.85
N THR A 1100 46.11 1.85 -10.82
CA THR A 1100 46.61 1.51 -12.16
C THR A 1100 45.47 1.56 -13.18
N ILE A 1101 45.46 2.69 -13.90
CA ILE A 1101 45.25 2.79 -15.35
C ILE A 1101 43.82 2.48 -15.85
N SER A 1102 43.05 3.56 -15.85
CA SER A 1102 42.05 3.87 -16.87
C SER A 1102 42.65 3.81 -18.28
N ASN A 1103 41.99 3.11 -19.20
CA ASN A 1103 41.95 3.57 -20.60
C ASN A 1103 40.85 4.63 -20.71
N ARG A 1104 41.33 5.83 -21.03
CA ARG A 1104 40.63 7.07 -21.29
C ARG A 1104 40.13 7.06 -22.74
N ASP A 1105 39.17 7.96 -22.98
CA ASP A 1105 38.73 8.49 -24.28
C ASP A 1105 37.58 7.76 -24.98
N SER A 1106 36.35 8.25 -24.78
CA SER A 1106 35.85 9.33 -25.66
C SER A 1106 34.46 9.79 -25.24
N TYR A 1107 34.38 11.05 -24.78
CA TYR A 1107 33.17 11.87 -24.88
C TYR A 1107 32.92 12.14 -26.38
N SER A 1108 31.68 11.93 -26.84
CA SER A 1108 31.16 12.65 -28.01
C SER A 1108 29.63 12.79 -27.89
N ASP A 1109 29.20 14.05 -27.81
CA ASP A 1109 27.96 14.65 -28.33
C ASP A 1109 26.68 13.80 -28.34
N CYS A 1110 25.92 13.85 -27.24
CA CYS A 1110 24.48 13.59 -27.32
C CYS A 1110 23.76 14.83 -27.84
N ASN A 1111 23.68 14.86 -29.17
CA ASN A 1111 22.76 15.66 -29.94
C ASN A 1111 21.34 15.53 -29.39
N SER A 1112 20.68 16.68 -29.28
CA SER A 1112 19.25 16.79 -29.02
C SER A 1112 18.47 16.12 -30.17
N ASN A 1113 17.30 15.57 -29.85
CA ASN A 1113 16.30 14.98 -30.76
C ASN A 1113 16.60 13.57 -31.32
N ARG A 1114 16.14 12.54 -30.60
CA ARG A 1114 15.18 11.53 -31.10
C ARG A 1114 14.89 10.49 -30.01
N ASN A 1115 13.63 10.03 -29.96
CA ASN A 1115 13.12 8.88 -29.19
C ASN A 1115 12.54 9.15 -27.79
N SER A 1116 11.63 10.13 -27.71
CA SER A 1116 10.54 10.13 -26.70
C SER A 1116 9.19 10.37 -27.39
N ILE A 1117 8.91 9.58 -28.43
CA ILE A 1117 7.60 9.48 -29.08
C ILE A 1117 7.31 8.00 -29.33
N THR A 1118 6.78 7.30 -28.33
CA THR A 1118 6.03 6.05 -28.50
C THR A 1118 4.99 5.94 -27.38
N SER A 1119 4.00 6.82 -27.45
CA SER A 1119 2.63 6.62 -26.92
C SER A 1119 1.76 7.81 -27.34
N PHE A 1120 1.70 8.03 -28.66
CA PHE A 1120 0.66 8.84 -29.30
C PHE A 1120 0.22 8.10 -30.55
N THR A 1121 -0.89 7.37 -30.47
CA THR A 1121 -1.64 6.92 -31.63
C THR A 1121 -3.12 7.20 -31.40
N SER A 1122 -3.53 8.36 -31.92
CA SER A 1122 -4.88 8.62 -32.38
C SER A 1122 -5.03 7.95 -33.75
N ILE A 1123 -5.93 6.98 -33.89
CA ILE A 1123 -6.56 6.67 -35.17
C ILE A 1123 -8.06 6.42 -34.92
N CYS A 1124 -8.89 7.41 -35.26
CA CYS A 1124 -10.15 7.28 -36.03
C CYS A 1124 -11.03 8.53 -35.83
N SER A 1125 -10.91 9.53 -36.70
CA SER A 1125 -12.08 10.02 -37.44
C SER A 1125 -11.63 10.78 -38.69
N SER A 1126 -12.24 10.32 -39.77
CA SER A 1126 -12.03 10.59 -41.17
C SER A 1126 -12.50 11.97 -41.65
N GLN A 1127 -11.92 12.39 -42.78
CA GLN A 1127 -12.51 13.25 -43.82
C GLN A 1127 -12.80 14.72 -43.49
N CYS A 1128 -11.99 15.62 -44.06
CA CYS A 1128 -12.44 16.56 -45.10
C CYS A 1128 -11.25 17.34 -45.70
N SER A 1129 -10.98 17.10 -46.99
CA SER A 1129 -10.72 18.09 -48.07
C SER A 1129 -10.05 19.42 -47.68
N SER A 1130 -8.85 19.70 -48.21
CA SER A 1130 -8.72 20.36 -49.52
C SER A 1130 -7.30 20.90 -49.86
N TYR A 1131 -6.88 20.62 -51.09
CA TYR A 1131 -6.09 21.47 -52.02
C TYR A 1131 -4.54 21.56 -52.01
N PHE A 1132 -4.03 21.20 -53.20
CA PHE A 1132 -2.85 21.67 -53.97
C PHE A 1132 -1.44 21.19 -53.57
N HIS A 1133 -0.89 20.23 -54.35
CA HIS A 1133 0.16 20.35 -55.41
C HIS A 1133 1.58 20.32 -54.83
N SER A 1134 2.59 19.65 -55.36
CA SER A 1134 2.82 18.90 -56.61
C SER A 1134 4.27 18.39 -56.56
N ASP A 1135 4.50 17.17 -57.06
CA ASP A 1135 5.68 16.65 -57.82
C ASP A 1135 7.09 16.76 -57.17
N GLU A 1136 8.08 15.86 -57.32
CA GLU A 1136 8.52 14.89 -58.34
C GLU A 1136 9.25 13.72 -57.60
N MET A 1137 9.01 12.43 -57.86
CA MET A 1137 9.61 11.53 -58.87
C MET A 1137 11.15 11.44 -58.90
N ASP A 1138 11.70 10.31 -58.39
CA ASP A 1138 12.61 9.34 -59.05
C ASP A 1138 13.35 8.49 -57.99
N SER A 1139 13.88 7.27 -58.17
CA SER A 1139 13.70 6.09 -59.05
C SER A 1139 14.93 5.18 -58.83
N GLY A 1140 14.76 3.85 -58.72
CA GLY A 1140 15.81 2.80 -58.88
C GLY A 1140 16.64 2.49 -57.61
N GLY A 1141 16.78 1.26 -57.09
CA GLY A 1141 17.15 -0.04 -57.72
C GLY A 1141 18.67 -0.25 -57.52
N PHE A 1142 19.30 -1.36 -57.10
CA PHE A 1142 19.06 -2.81 -57.14
C PHE A 1142 20.03 -3.57 -56.18
N HIS A 1143 19.81 -4.89 -56.06
CA HIS A 1143 20.41 -5.91 -55.17
C HIS A 1143 21.70 -6.62 -55.69
N TYR A 1144 22.27 -7.49 -54.81
CA TYR A 1144 23.25 -8.61 -54.96
C TYR A 1144 24.75 -8.25 -54.76
N GLN A 1145 25.67 -9.04 -54.16
CA GLN A 1145 25.75 -10.45 -53.73
C GLN A 1145 27.00 -10.66 -52.80
N SER A 1146 26.99 -11.74 -52.00
CA SER A 1146 28.03 -12.57 -51.30
C SER A 1146 29.53 -12.16 -51.21
N PRO A 1147 30.30 -12.70 -50.22
CA PRO A 1147 31.21 -13.82 -50.57
C PRO A 1147 31.58 -14.84 -49.45
N GLU A 1148 32.07 -16.02 -49.88
CA GLU A 1148 32.86 -17.01 -49.12
C GLU A 1148 34.36 -16.92 -49.51
N ARG A 1149 35.29 -17.08 -48.54
CA ARG A 1149 36.41 -18.07 -48.51
C ARG A 1149 37.60 -17.65 -47.60
N PRO A 1150 38.45 -18.61 -47.13
CA PRO A 1150 39.36 -18.45 -45.99
C PRO A 1150 40.88 -18.46 -46.32
N SER A 1151 41.65 -17.95 -45.35
CA SER A 1151 43.01 -18.27 -44.84
C SER A 1151 44.13 -18.83 -45.74
N CYS A 1152 45.35 -18.24 -45.65
CA CYS A 1152 46.56 -18.86 -45.04
C CYS A 1152 47.85 -18.01 -45.18
N CYS A 1153 48.62 -17.94 -44.08
CA CYS A 1153 50.11 -17.97 -43.92
C CYS A 1153 50.97 -16.87 -44.59
N GLU A 1154 52.09 -16.35 -44.09
CA GLU A 1154 53.15 -16.66 -43.09
C GLU A 1154 53.69 -15.29 -42.58
N GLY A 1155 54.44 -15.06 -41.48
CA GLY A 1155 55.09 -15.86 -40.45
C GLY A 1155 56.04 -14.95 -39.66
N LEU A 1156 55.96 -14.98 -38.32
CA LEU A 1156 57.01 -14.90 -37.28
C LEU A 1156 56.38 -14.62 -35.92
#